data_AF-A0A2D6VIC1-F1
#
_entry.id   AF-A0A2D6VIC1-F1
#
_cell.length_a   1.000
_cell.length_b   1.000
_cell.length_c   1.000
_cell.angle_alpha   90.00
_cell.angle_beta   90.00
_cell.angle_gamma   90.00
#
_symmetry.space_group_name_H-M   'P 1'
#
loop_
_entity.id
_entity.type
_entity.pdbx_description
1 polymer ?
#
loop_
_entity_poly.entity_id
_entity_poly.type
_entity_poly.pdbx_seq_one_letter_code
_entity_poly.pdbx_strand_id
1 'polypeptide(L)'
;MNFIKAIFSFFVGSCIAWSSPEKPNFQDDIIPVFEQSCNSCHNPDRARGGLDLTSINAILAGGSSGEVSIPGDPDSSLLYLLPARLQEPHMPPRGEKIEKAQLSLIKNWIAQGMLPTASGKPMKKKKSSVNLALGSVSIGKPEGPPPMPKYLALQPALVTDRAFAPSAMAAAPWSPLVALAGQKQVILYNTENLQISGILSYEEGFIESMNFSRNGKLVIASGGRGGKSGNVAGWDIETGRRVLTVGEEQDSILSADISADQSLVAIGGTNKLIKVFDLATNETLYKIKKHSEWVTQVAFSPDGILLATADRNGGLFVWEAGTGNPFYTLDGHKQEITSLSWRADGNVLLSASEEGAVRTWEMINGKQVRTWNAHSGGVLSAHYAQNGNIVTAGRDKTVKFWDGNGKALRTISGFADIVMETRLSHDGSKIIAGDWTGKVGVWNSADGKHLGDLNANPPTLETRITLATQQLNQDQASLARAQSLLLPFQKKIDEITKQVTANKSALQVAEKALQDAVSTAQQAKAALDQALADLANKTKIQSEKSALHEAKNKELAANQQAHTAQSGDFNKWKQRANDRSNQLSQIKESYRKANEAQSQNQDDASYTDAVNKAKLAMEAMEKSYLHASSLTAKHKAEMDKHAALNNTLQQAVKEAAKILEEAKKSVIASVENKAKREESLKQSQANQASATTKRDQTKNNLLNSEKLLAQAKEEIKKPATEVSQAEATVKSSKNYLSKWKAESINFTRHQEILTLNSLEDDLGSLDELLEESKNLFSSAQQAVDNAAATLSALPQKISEHQQVIAQKQSFVQSENSKLDQISLAKNQKVSFIQQVDLIQKQNESQTKLDPQNEPLRQAGAKLSESLALLHKDLQSADAKLLSKQQELVLAKTAVTSAEAALAEIMKMRESAPKVLEEKEKSLLDAQNQLKVREKEFTEFKKKVDLQKSKTESLLQQYLEALPK
;
A
#
# COMPACT_ATOMS: atom_id res chain seq x y z
N MET A 1 -56.64 41.72 60.13
CA MET A 1 -58.06 41.79 60.53
C MET A 1 -58.67 40.40 60.34
N ASN A 2 -59.06 39.81 61.48
CA ASN A 2 -59.88 38.61 61.77
C ASN A 2 -59.44 37.25 61.18
N PHE A 3 -58.79 36.35 61.95
CA PHE A 3 -59.33 35.43 62.99
C PHE A 3 -60.39 34.43 62.44
N ILE A 4 -60.49 33.14 62.78
CA ILE A 4 -59.71 32.07 63.46
C ILE A 4 -60.70 30.86 63.53
N LYS A 5 -60.22 29.60 63.44
CA LYS A 5 -60.86 28.31 63.93
C LYS A 5 -62.22 27.87 63.31
N ALA A 6 -62.65 26.60 63.24
CA ALA A 6 -62.11 25.27 63.52
C ALA A 6 -63.18 24.20 63.18
N ILE A 7 -62.73 22.98 62.83
CA ILE A 7 -63.24 21.66 63.28
C ILE A 7 -64.53 21.03 62.67
N PHE A 8 -64.30 19.84 62.06
CA PHE A 8 -65.07 18.58 62.02
C PHE A 8 -66.44 18.47 61.32
N SER A 9 -66.51 17.63 60.26
CA SER A 9 -67.02 16.23 60.38
C SER A 9 -67.01 15.45 59.05
N PHE A 10 -66.42 14.24 59.11
CA PHE A 10 -66.79 12.98 58.47
C PHE A 10 -67.38 12.94 57.04
N PHE A 11 -66.68 12.25 56.12
CA PHE A 11 -67.18 10.99 55.56
C PHE A 11 -66.02 10.15 55.00
N VAL A 12 -65.85 8.95 55.55
CA VAL A 12 -64.99 7.89 54.98
C VAL A 12 -65.76 7.28 53.81
N GLY A 13 -65.22 7.41 52.60
CA GLY A 13 -65.70 6.73 51.41
C GLY A 13 -64.61 5.81 50.88
N SER A 14 -64.71 4.53 51.20
CA SER A 14 -63.93 3.46 50.59
C SER A 14 -64.24 3.40 49.09
N CYS A 15 -63.29 3.81 48.24
CA CYS A 15 -63.29 3.42 46.84
C CYS A 15 -62.42 2.17 46.71
N ILE A 16 -63.09 1.02 46.66
CA ILE A 16 -62.54 -0.22 46.11
C ILE A 16 -62.29 0.05 44.63
N ALA A 17 -61.03 0.22 44.26
CA ALA A 17 -60.62 0.23 42.86
C ALA A 17 -60.86 -1.17 42.29
N TRP A 18 -61.78 -1.27 41.34
CA TRP A 18 -61.90 -2.44 40.49
C TRP A 18 -60.68 -2.47 39.59
N SER A 19 -59.76 -3.42 39.83
CA SER A 19 -58.67 -3.72 38.93
C SER A 19 -59.23 -4.26 37.62
N SER A 20 -58.93 -3.59 36.51
CA SER A 20 -58.96 -4.23 35.18
C SER A 20 -58.12 -5.51 35.24
N PRO A 21 -58.48 -6.59 34.51
CA PRO A 21 -57.60 -7.76 34.43
C PRO A 21 -56.31 -7.31 33.74
N GLU A 22 -55.23 -7.16 34.51
CA GLU A 22 -53.91 -6.90 33.96
C GLU A 22 -53.53 -8.07 33.05
N LYS A 23 -52.89 -7.73 31.92
CA LYS A 23 -52.40 -8.73 30.97
C LYS A 23 -51.31 -9.56 31.67
N PRO A 24 -51.41 -10.89 31.66
CA PRO A 24 -50.40 -11.73 32.32
C PRO A 24 -49.02 -11.46 31.73
N ASN A 25 -48.03 -11.22 32.58
CA ASN A 25 -46.67 -10.86 32.21
C ASN A 25 -45.62 -11.76 32.86
N PHE A 26 -44.41 -11.79 32.29
CA PHE A 26 -43.40 -12.73 32.75
C PHE A 26 -42.96 -12.48 34.19
N GLN A 27 -42.65 -11.21 34.50
CA GLN A 27 -42.03 -10.82 35.76
C GLN A 27 -42.92 -11.06 36.98
N ASP A 28 -44.21 -10.72 36.86
CA ASP A 28 -45.13 -10.75 38.00
C ASP A 28 -45.98 -12.03 38.06
N ASP A 29 -46.35 -12.60 36.91
CA ASP A 29 -47.35 -13.67 36.83
C ASP A 29 -46.76 -15.04 36.49
N ILE A 30 -45.71 -15.11 35.65
CA ILE A 30 -45.19 -16.38 35.12
C ILE A 30 -43.96 -16.89 35.89
N ILE A 31 -43.05 -15.99 36.29
CA ILE A 31 -41.89 -16.36 37.13
C ILE A 31 -42.34 -17.14 38.38
N PRO A 32 -43.35 -16.71 39.16
CA PRO A 32 -43.79 -17.47 40.34
C PRO A 32 -44.26 -18.90 40.01
N VAL A 33 -44.90 -19.10 38.86
CA VAL A 33 -45.35 -20.42 38.40
C VAL A 33 -44.16 -21.31 38.06
N PHE A 34 -43.16 -20.75 37.37
CA PHE A 34 -41.94 -21.49 37.03
C PHE A 34 -41.08 -21.75 38.25
N GLU A 35 -40.95 -20.82 39.20
CA GLU A 35 -40.26 -21.02 40.47
C GLU A 35 -40.88 -22.16 41.28
N GLN A 36 -42.22 -22.21 41.34
CA GLN A 36 -42.94 -23.23 42.09
C GLN A 36 -42.84 -24.62 41.45
N SER A 37 -42.89 -24.72 40.11
CA SER A 37 -43.15 -26.01 39.45
C SER A 37 -42.06 -26.48 38.47
N CYS A 38 -41.19 -25.60 37.98
CA CYS A 38 -40.31 -25.89 36.84
C CYS A 38 -38.82 -25.62 37.10
N ASN A 39 -38.49 -24.53 37.82
CA ASN A 39 -37.11 -24.06 38.05
C ASN A 39 -36.32 -24.98 38.98
N SER A 40 -36.93 -25.98 39.61
CA SER A 40 -36.19 -27.03 40.33
C SER A 40 -35.35 -27.91 39.39
N CYS A 41 -35.74 -28.00 38.12
CA CYS A 41 -35.12 -28.86 37.09
C CYS A 41 -34.77 -28.12 35.78
N HIS A 42 -35.17 -26.86 35.63
CA HIS A 42 -34.94 -26.01 34.46
C HIS A 42 -34.42 -24.63 34.88
N ASN A 43 -33.18 -24.59 35.37
CA ASN A 43 -32.48 -23.37 35.78
C ASN A 43 -31.03 -23.39 35.24
N PRO A 44 -30.26 -22.29 35.35
CA PRO A 44 -28.90 -22.22 34.80
C PRO A 44 -27.94 -23.30 35.33
N ASP A 45 -28.11 -23.74 36.58
CA ASP A 45 -27.27 -24.76 37.20
C ASP A 45 -27.74 -26.20 36.88
N ARG A 46 -29.00 -26.36 36.49
CA ARG A 46 -29.67 -27.64 36.19
C ARG A 46 -30.67 -27.43 35.05
N ALA A 47 -30.18 -27.42 33.82
CA ALA A 47 -30.98 -27.30 32.60
C ALA A 47 -31.28 -28.68 32.00
N ARG A 48 -32.20 -29.45 32.60
CA ARG A 48 -32.57 -30.76 32.01
C ARG A 48 -33.18 -30.56 30.62
N GLY A 49 -32.69 -31.29 29.63
CA GLY A 49 -33.08 -31.09 28.24
C GLY A 49 -32.60 -29.76 27.64
N GLY A 50 -31.60 -29.10 28.23
CA GLY A 50 -31.01 -27.86 27.72
C GLY A 50 -31.89 -26.62 27.87
N LEU A 51 -32.97 -26.70 28.66
CA LEU A 51 -33.96 -25.63 28.82
C LEU A 51 -33.80 -24.93 30.17
N ASP A 52 -33.70 -23.61 30.14
CA ASP A 52 -33.71 -22.71 31.31
C ASP A 52 -34.94 -21.79 31.25
N LEU A 53 -35.74 -21.80 32.33
CA LEU A 53 -36.99 -21.06 32.44
C LEU A 53 -36.88 -19.82 33.35
N THR A 54 -35.68 -19.49 33.83
CA THR A 54 -35.45 -18.36 34.73
C THR A 54 -35.42 -17.01 34.02
N SER A 55 -35.32 -16.99 32.69
CA SER A 55 -35.40 -15.77 31.89
C SER A 55 -36.13 -16.00 30.56
N ILE A 56 -36.81 -14.97 30.05
CA ILE A 56 -37.53 -15.02 28.76
C ILE A 56 -36.58 -15.34 27.60
N ASN A 57 -35.37 -14.80 27.64
CA ASN A 57 -34.37 -15.03 26.59
C ASN A 57 -33.91 -16.48 26.56
N ALA A 58 -33.75 -17.12 27.72
CA ALA A 58 -33.45 -18.54 27.81
C ALA A 58 -34.61 -19.43 27.32
N ILE A 59 -35.85 -19.02 27.59
CA ILE A 59 -37.05 -19.72 27.09
C ILE A 59 -37.12 -19.64 25.55
N LEU A 60 -36.85 -18.46 24.98
CA LEU A 60 -36.82 -18.24 23.54
C LEU A 60 -35.62 -18.89 22.84
N ALA A 61 -34.49 -19.07 23.54
CA ALA A 61 -33.35 -19.82 23.04
C ALA A 61 -33.68 -21.31 22.82
N GLY A 62 -34.73 -21.81 23.48
CA GLY A 62 -35.19 -23.19 23.36
C GLY A 62 -34.33 -24.18 24.15
N GLY A 63 -34.62 -25.47 23.96
CA GLY A 63 -33.87 -26.56 24.60
C GLY A 63 -33.08 -27.39 23.58
N SER A 64 -32.46 -28.46 24.06
CA SER A 64 -31.76 -29.46 23.23
C SER A 64 -32.63 -30.10 22.14
N SER A 65 -33.96 -30.02 22.26
CA SER A 65 -34.94 -30.51 21.30
C SER A 65 -35.52 -29.44 20.37
N GLY A 66 -34.98 -28.22 20.38
CA GLY A 66 -35.41 -27.10 19.53
C GLY A 66 -36.26 -26.05 20.26
N GLU A 67 -37.03 -25.28 19.49
CA GLU A 67 -37.87 -24.19 19.99
C GLU A 67 -38.94 -24.70 20.95
N VAL A 68 -38.99 -24.16 22.17
CA VAL A 68 -39.91 -24.60 23.22
C VAL A 68 -41.13 -23.66 23.32
N SER A 69 -41.02 -22.42 22.88
CA SER A 69 -42.13 -21.46 22.89
C SER A 69 -42.19 -20.66 21.59
N ILE A 70 -43.37 -20.57 20.99
CA ILE A 70 -43.66 -19.80 19.80
C ILE A 70 -44.56 -18.62 20.22
N PRO A 71 -44.03 -17.38 20.29
CA PRO A 71 -44.81 -16.22 20.72
C PRO A 71 -46.06 -16.01 19.83
N GLY A 72 -47.24 -15.95 20.46
CA GLY A 72 -48.52 -15.77 19.79
C GLY A 72 -49.21 -17.08 19.38
N ASP A 73 -48.54 -18.24 19.49
CA ASP A 73 -49.11 -19.55 19.18
C ASP A 73 -48.92 -20.54 20.35
N PRO A 74 -49.84 -20.55 21.33
CA PRO A 74 -49.76 -21.46 22.46
C PRO A 74 -50.01 -22.92 22.08
N ASP A 75 -50.74 -23.17 20.99
CA ASP A 75 -51.14 -24.53 20.61
C ASP A 75 -50.03 -25.27 19.86
N SER A 76 -49.00 -24.55 19.38
CA SER A 76 -47.75 -25.12 18.84
C SER A 76 -46.55 -25.01 19.79
N SER A 77 -46.72 -24.40 20.96
CA SER A 77 -45.65 -24.17 21.94
C SER A 77 -45.50 -25.34 22.91
N LEU A 78 -44.34 -26.03 22.87
CA LEU A 78 -44.02 -27.12 23.81
C LEU A 78 -44.08 -26.70 25.28
N LEU A 79 -43.79 -25.42 25.57
CA LEU A 79 -43.88 -24.80 26.90
C LEU A 79 -45.29 -24.89 27.50
N TYR A 80 -46.34 -24.95 26.68
CA TYR A 80 -47.71 -25.19 27.10
C TYR A 80 -48.12 -26.66 26.94
N LEU A 81 -47.78 -27.29 25.80
CA LEU A 81 -48.24 -28.63 25.45
C LEU A 81 -47.72 -29.72 26.40
N LEU A 82 -46.45 -29.65 26.81
CA LEU A 82 -45.84 -30.67 27.68
C LEU A 82 -46.39 -30.60 29.11
N PRO A 83 -46.51 -29.41 29.76
CA PRO A 83 -47.12 -29.30 31.08
C PRO A 83 -48.64 -29.53 31.11
N ALA A 84 -49.34 -29.23 30.00
CA ALA A 84 -50.75 -29.54 29.84
C ALA A 84 -51.03 -31.04 29.62
N ARG A 85 -49.97 -31.85 29.42
CA ARG A 85 -50.01 -33.27 29.02
C ARG A 85 -50.74 -33.51 27.71
N LEU A 86 -50.56 -32.61 26.75
CA LEU A 86 -51.11 -32.71 25.39
C LEU A 86 -50.12 -33.36 24.41
N GLN A 87 -48.84 -33.43 24.77
CA GLN A 87 -47.77 -34.04 23.99
C GLN A 87 -46.77 -34.77 24.92
N GLU A 88 -46.15 -35.84 24.43
CA GLU A 88 -45.07 -36.56 25.14
C GLU A 88 -43.69 -36.04 24.73
N PRO A 89 -42.71 -35.94 25.66
CA PRO A 89 -42.75 -36.39 27.06
C PRO A 89 -43.50 -35.44 28.00
N HIS A 90 -44.26 -35.99 28.95
CA HIS A 90 -45.03 -35.18 29.91
C HIS A 90 -44.16 -34.50 30.96
N MET A 91 -44.50 -33.26 31.31
CA MET A 91 -43.85 -32.48 32.38
C MET A 91 -44.88 -32.09 33.45
N PRO A 92 -44.59 -32.21 34.76
CA PRO A 92 -43.48 -32.95 35.36
C PRO A 92 -43.54 -34.46 35.03
N PRO A 93 -42.41 -35.15 34.81
CA PRO A 93 -42.39 -36.58 34.45
C PRO A 93 -42.94 -37.49 35.56
N ARG A 94 -42.89 -37.01 36.81
CA ARG A 94 -43.46 -37.64 38.01
C ARG A 94 -44.10 -36.53 38.85
N GLY A 95 -45.37 -36.70 39.24
CA GLY A 95 -46.12 -35.71 40.01
C GLY A 95 -47.52 -35.45 39.46
N GLU A 96 -48.28 -34.63 40.19
CA GLU A 96 -49.61 -34.19 39.76
C GLU A 96 -49.53 -33.17 38.61
N LYS A 97 -50.61 -33.09 37.82
CA LYS A 97 -50.72 -32.14 36.72
C LYS A 97 -50.72 -30.71 37.29
N ILE A 98 -50.02 -29.79 36.63
CA ILE A 98 -50.06 -28.36 36.97
C ILE A 98 -51.50 -27.87 37.01
N GLU A 99 -51.82 -26.99 37.97
CA GLU A 99 -53.16 -26.49 38.18
C GLU A 99 -53.72 -25.83 36.91
N LYS A 100 -55.02 -26.04 36.63
CA LYS A 100 -55.69 -25.48 35.44
C LYS A 100 -55.57 -23.95 35.36
N ALA A 101 -55.53 -23.26 36.49
CA ALA A 101 -55.37 -21.80 36.56
C ALA A 101 -53.99 -21.37 36.03
N GLN A 102 -52.93 -22.02 36.50
CA GLN A 102 -51.54 -21.77 36.07
C GLN A 102 -51.32 -22.13 34.60
N LEU A 103 -51.92 -23.23 34.12
CA LEU A 103 -51.88 -23.59 32.69
C LEU A 103 -52.60 -22.56 31.81
N SER A 104 -53.73 -22.00 32.29
CA SER A 104 -54.46 -20.95 31.57
C SER A 104 -53.66 -19.64 31.54
N LEU A 105 -52.92 -19.34 32.61
CA LEU A 105 -52.02 -18.19 32.70
C LEU A 105 -50.88 -18.28 31.68
N ILE A 106 -50.20 -19.43 31.63
CA ILE A 106 -49.14 -19.70 30.64
C ILE A 106 -49.71 -19.64 29.21
N LYS A 107 -50.88 -20.22 28.96
CA LYS A 107 -51.54 -20.19 27.65
C LYS A 107 -51.83 -18.76 27.20
N ASN A 108 -52.42 -17.96 28.07
CA ASN A 108 -52.81 -16.58 27.79
C ASN A 108 -51.59 -15.68 27.60
N TRP A 109 -50.52 -15.88 28.37
CA TRP A 109 -49.27 -15.15 28.22
C TRP A 109 -48.58 -15.45 26.88
N ILE A 110 -48.51 -16.72 26.47
CA ILE A 110 -47.96 -17.11 25.15
C ILE A 110 -48.82 -16.53 24.02
N ALA A 111 -50.15 -16.63 24.11
CA ALA A 111 -51.08 -16.07 23.12
C ALA A 111 -50.92 -14.54 22.93
N GLN A 112 -50.48 -13.82 23.97
CA GLN A 112 -50.23 -12.38 23.93
C GLN A 112 -48.81 -12.02 23.44
N GLY A 113 -48.03 -13.01 23.01
CA GLY A 113 -46.67 -12.82 22.51
C GLY A 113 -45.64 -12.65 23.62
N MET A 114 -45.82 -13.33 24.76
CA MET A 114 -44.83 -13.45 25.84
C MET A 114 -44.34 -12.09 26.37
N LEU A 115 -45.26 -11.33 26.98
CA LEU A 115 -44.98 -10.01 27.52
C LEU A 115 -43.98 -10.07 28.69
N PRO A 116 -42.87 -9.30 28.68
CA PRO A 116 -41.92 -9.28 29.79
C PRO A 116 -42.43 -8.57 31.04
N THR A 117 -43.21 -7.51 30.86
CA THR A 117 -43.79 -6.68 31.94
C THR A 117 -45.21 -6.24 31.54
N ALA A 118 -46.04 -5.80 32.50
CA ALA A 118 -47.44 -5.41 32.28
C ALA A 118 -47.65 -4.32 31.19
N SER A 119 -46.62 -3.50 30.93
CA SER A 119 -46.59 -2.43 29.92
C SER A 119 -45.63 -2.69 28.74
N GLY A 120 -45.04 -3.89 28.66
CA GLY A 120 -44.12 -4.29 27.58
C GLY A 120 -44.80 -4.49 26.22
N LYS A 121 -44.01 -4.44 25.13
CA LYS A 121 -44.48 -4.86 23.79
C LYS A 121 -44.42 -6.40 23.68
N PRO A 122 -45.36 -7.04 22.95
CA PRO A 122 -45.24 -8.46 22.60
C PRO A 122 -43.89 -8.74 21.94
N MET A 123 -43.18 -9.75 22.42
CA MET A 123 -41.91 -10.20 21.89
C MET A 123 -42.14 -10.84 20.51
N LYS A 124 -42.12 -10.01 19.45
CA LYS A 124 -41.75 -10.48 18.11
C LYS A 124 -40.24 -10.37 18.00
N LYS A 125 -39.57 -11.35 17.40
CA LYS A 125 -38.14 -11.29 17.07
C LYS A 125 -37.85 -9.90 16.49
N LYS A 126 -37.24 -9.05 17.29
CA LYS A 126 -36.95 -7.67 16.92
C LYS A 126 -35.97 -7.80 15.76
N LYS A 127 -36.37 -7.38 14.55
CA LYS A 127 -35.36 -7.09 13.53
C LYS A 127 -34.53 -5.96 14.12
N SER A 128 -33.26 -6.25 14.36
CA SER A 128 -32.27 -5.30 14.84
C SER A 128 -32.36 -4.02 14.00
N SER A 129 -32.83 -2.95 14.60
CA SER A 129 -32.42 -1.61 14.19
C SER A 129 -30.95 -1.51 14.57
N VAL A 130 -30.11 -1.15 13.60
CA VAL A 130 -28.65 -1.35 13.52
C VAL A 130 -28.27 -2.70 12.89
N ASN A 131 -28.15 -2.68 11.56
CA ASN A 131 -27.39 -3.67 10.81
C ASN A 131 -25.92 -3.58 11.23
N LEU A 132 -25.52 -4.38 12.21
CA LEU A 132 -24.14 -4.87 12.33
C LEU A 132 -24.05 -6.34 11.92
N ALA A 133 -24.83 -6.74 10.91
CA ALA A 133 -24.46 -7.89 10.11
C ALA A 133 -23.18 -7.52 9.35
N LEU A 134 -22.03 -7.69 10.01
CA LEU A 134 -20.76 -7.87 9.34
C LEU A 134 -21.00 -9.02 8.36
N GLY A 135 -21.26 -8.71 7.08
CA GLY A 135 -21.65 -9.72 6.09
C GLY A 135 -20.66 -10.88 6.06
N SER A 136 -21.10 -12.08 5.67
CA SER A 136 -20.33 -13.35 5.61
C SER A 136 -18.90 -13.23 6.17
N VAL A 137 -18.76 -13.27 7.49
CA VAL A 137 -17.46 -13.09 8.14
C VAL A 137 -16.61 -14.32 7.83
N SER A 138 -15.52 -14.13 7.09
CA SER A 138 -14.54 -15.20 6.87
C SER A 138 -13.88 -15.58 8.19
N ILE A 139 -14.05 -16.83 8.64
CA ILE A 139 -13.51 -17.38 9.91
C ILE A 139 -11.99 -17.69 9.80
N GLY A 140 -11.24 -16.85 9.08
CA GLY A 140 -9.83 -17.12 8.77
C GLY A 140 -9.20 -16.03 7.91
N LYS A 141 -8.22 -16.42 7.09
CA LYS A 141 -7.57 -15.49 6.16
C LYS A 141 -8.62 -14.89 5.20
N PRO A 142 -8.74 -13.56 5.13
CA PRO A 142 -9.72 -12.93 4.25
C PRO A 142 -9.40 -13.21 2.78
N GLU A 143 -10.44 -13.26 1.95
CA GLU A 143 -10.29 -13.33 0.50
C GLU A 143 -9.75 -11.99 -0.04
N GLY A 144 -8.72 -12.05 -0.89
CA GLY A 144 -8.06 -10.88 -1.46
C GLY A 144 -6.80 -10.42 -0.71
N PRO A 145 -6.32 -9.19 -0.95
CA PRO A 145 -5.18 -8.64 -0.22
C PRO A 145 -5.52 -8.52 1.28
N PRO A 146 -4.53 -8.68 2.18
CA PRO A 146 -4.79 -8.59 3.60
C PRO A 146 -5.22 -7.15 3.99
N PRO A 147 -6.11 -7.00 4.98
CA PRO A 147 -6.70 -5.71 5.35
C PRO A 147 -5.60 -4.75 5.83
N MET A 148 -5.58 -3.58 5.21
CA MET A 148 -4.59 -2.52 5.46
C MET A 148 -5.28 -1.15 5.50
N PRO A 149 -4.82 -0.25 6.38
CA PRO A 149 -5.22 1.15 6.37
C PRO A 149 -5.06 1.78 4.98
N LYS A 150 -6.11 2.43 4.46
CA LYS A 150 -6.05 3.14 3.17
C LYS A 150 -5.56 4.57 3.37
N TYR A 151 -6.40 5.40 3.99
CA TYR A 151 -6.16 6.83 4.15
C TYR A 151 -6.47 7.29 5.56
N LEU A 152 -6.13 6.52 6.59
CA LEU A 152 -6.52 6.87 7.96
C LEU A 152 -5.86 8.18 8.44
N ALA A 153 -6.53 8.87 9.37
CA ALA A 153 -5.96 10.04 10.01
C ALA A 153 -4.65 9.69 10.75
N LEU A 154 -3.60 10.48 10.51
CA LEU A 154 -2.29 10.32 11.18
C LEU A 154 -2.07 11.35 12.30
N GLN A 155 -3.10 12.15 12.60
CA GLN A 155 -3.09 13.13 13.68
C GLN A 155 -3.34 12.41 15.01
N PRO A 156 -2.43 12.53 16.00
CA PRO A 156 -2.68 12.02 17.34
C PRO A 156 -3.85 12.76 18.00
N ALA A 157 -4.71 12.02 18.68
CA ALA A 157 -5.79 12.55 19.51
C ALA A 157 -5.24 13.24 20.77
N LEU A 158 -4.15 12.70 21.33
CA LEU A 158 -3.44 13.26 22.47
C LEU A 158 -1.94 13.09 22.29
N VAL A 159 -1.19 14.14 22.61
CA VAL A 159 0.28 14.11 22.73
C VAL A 159 0.65 14.56 24.13
N THR A 160 1.44 13.75 24.82
CA THR A 160 1.94 14.05 26.16
C THR A 160 3.40 14.46 26.15
N ASP A 161 3.87 15.12 27.22
CA ASP A 161 5.28 15.51 27.36
C ASP A 161 6.23 14.31 27.42
N ARG A 162 5.72 13.14 27.87
CA ARG A 162 6.47 11.88 27.96
C ARG A 162 5.70 10.77 27.30
N ALA A 163 6.41 9.88 26.61
CA ALA A 163 5.83 8.64 26.13
C ALA A 163 5.46 7.75 27.33
N PHE A 164 4.32 7.10 27.24
CA PHE A 164 3.90 6.08 28.20
C PHE A 164 4.24 4.71 27.65
N ALA A 165 4.51 3.77 28.55
CA ALA A 165 4.61 2.36 28.20
C ALA A 165 3.31 1.93 27.49
N PRO A 166 3.40 1.23 26.34
CA PRO A 166 2.21 0.64 25.75
C PRO A 166 1.67 -0.41 26.73
N SER A 167 0.51 -0.12 27.31
CA SER A 167 -0.21 -1.01 28.23
C SER A 167 -0.75 -2.25 27.51
N ALA A 168 -1.00 -2.13 26.21
CA ALA A 168 -1.38 -3.22 25.33
C ALA A 168 -0.70 -3.08 23.96
N MET A 169 -0.52 -4.20 23.28
CA MET A 169 -0.04 -4.27 21.90
C MET A 169 -0.78 -5.40 21.19
N ALA A 170 -1.12 -5.25 19.92
CA ALA A 170 -1.70 -6.34 19.12
C ALA A 170 -1.03 -6.41 17.75
N ALA A 171 -0.77 -7.61 17.24
CA ALA A 171 -0.28 -7.79 15.87
C ALA A 171 -1.41 -8.32 14.99
N ALA A 172 -1.54 -7.78 13.78
CA ALA A 172 -2.54 -8.27 12.84
C ALA A 172 -2.18 -9.70 12.38
N PRO A 173 -3.17 -10.60 12.23
CA PRO A 173 -2.89 -11.98 11.85
C PRO A 173 -2.35 -12.17 10.42
N TRP A 174 -2.76 -11.30 9.49
CA TRP A 174 -2.54 -11.50 8.04
C TRP A 174 -1.85 -10.32 7.32
N SER A 175 -1.76 -9.16 7.96
CA SER A 175 -1.14 -7.96 7.40
C SER A 175 0.08 -7.55 8.22
N PRO A 176 1.05 -6.83 7.63
CA PRO A 176 2.23 -6.33 8.34
C PRO A 176 1.88 -5.14 9.26
N LEU A 177 0.88 -5.28 10.12
CA LEU A 177 0.35 -4.23 10.98
C LEU A 177 0.52 -4.59 12.45
N VAL A 178 0.88 -3.61 13.27
CA VAL A 178 0.86 -3.70 14.72
C VAL A 178 0.11 -2.50 15.29
N ALA A 179 -0.77 -2.75 16.26
CA ALA A 179 -1.47 -1.75 17.04
C ALA A 179 -0.76 -1.55 18.38
N LEU A 180 -0.49 -0.29 18.72
CA LEU A 180 0.09 0.13 19.99
C LEU A 180 -0.93 0.95 20.78
N ALA A 181 -1.07 0.65 22.07
CA ALA A 181 -1.86 1.46 22.97
C ALA A 181 -1.12 2.76 23.25
N GLY A 182 -1.65 3.86 22.72
CA GLY A 182 -1.30 5.21 23.14
C GLY A 182 -2.31 5.73 24.16
N GLN A 183 -2.03 6.89 24.74
CA GLN A 183 -3.01 7.52 25.62
C GLN A 183 -4.24 7.97 24.83
N LYS A 184 -5.41 7.40 25.16
CA LYS A 184 -6.68 7.67 24.49
C LYS A 184 -6.66 7.45 22.96
N GLN A 185 -5.77 6.61 22.47
CA GLN A 185 -5.63 6.36 21.04
C GLN A 185 -4.98 5.01 20.76
N VAL A 186 -5.38 4.36 19.68
CA VAL A 186 -4.70 3.21 19.10
C VAL A 186 -3.84 3.69 17.95
N ILE A 187 -2.55 3.37 17.96
CA ILE A 187 -1.60 3.78 16.91
C ILE A 187 -1.24 2.56 16.09
N LEU A 188 -1.52 2.60 14.80
CA LEU A 188 -1.25 1.54 13.85
C LEU A 188 0.08 1.80 13.14
N TYR A 189 1.00 0.85 13.20
CA TYR A 189 2.28 0.88 12.52
C TYR A 189 2.40 -0.24 11.49
N ASN A 190 2.97 0.09 10.33
CA ASN A 190 3.40 -0.92 9.37
C ASN A 190 4.77 -1.47 9.79
N THR A 191 4.82 -2.76 10.03
CA THR A 191 5.99 -3.48 10.55
C THR A 191 7.12 -3.64 9.52
N GLU A 192 6.87 -3.43 8.22
CA GLU A 192 7.92 -3.50 7.18
C GLU A 192 8.70 -2.20 7.05
N ASN A 193 8.02 -1.06 7.06
CA ASN A 193 8.65 0.26 6.87
C ASN A 193 8.72 1.10 8.16
N LEU A 194 8.18 0.57 9.27
CA LEU A 194 8.11 1.20 10.59
C LEU A 194 7.39 2.56 10.61
N GLN A 195 6.54 2.83 9.62
CA GLN A 195 5.77 4.07 9.53
C GLN A 195 4.36 3.92 10.10
N ILE A 196 3.84 5.02 10.68
CA ILE A 196 2.46 5.11 11.13
C ILE A 196 1.54 4.97 9.92
N SER A 197 0.58 4.05 10.02
CA SER A 197 -0.44 3.78 9.00
C SER A 197 -1.82 4.33 9.38
N GLY A 198 -2.06 4.63 10.66
CA GLY A 198 -3.31 5.19 11.15
C GLY A 198 -3.28 5.46 12.65
N ILE A 199 -4.09 6.43 13.09
CA ILE A 199 -4.36 6.66 14.51
C ILE A 199 -5.88 6.65 14.70
N LEU A 200 -6.35 5.86 15.66
CA LEU A 200 -7.76 5.71 16.00
C LEU A 200 -7.98 6.28 17.41
N SER A 201 -8.93 7.18 17.56
CA SER A 201 -9.23 7.80 18.87
C SER A 201 -10.01 6.86 19.78
N TYR A 202 -9.63 6.80 21.05
CA TYR A 202 -10.29 6.06 22.13
C TYR A 202 -10.49 6.99 23.33
N GLU A 203 -11.64 7.67 23.41
CA GLU A 203 -11.88 8.75 24.37
C GLU A 203 -12.19 8.27 25.79
N GLU A 204 -12.48 6.98 25.93
CA GLU A 204 -12.98 6.33 27.14
C GLU A 204 -11.95 6.30 28.26
N GLY A 205 -10.66 6.26 27.92
CA GLY A 205 -9.59 6.36 28.92
C GLY A 205 -8.32 5.61 28.52
N PHE A 206 -7.77 4.87 29.48
CA PHE A 206 -6.60 4.02 29.27
C PHE A 206 -7.04 2.72 28.60
N ILE A 207 -6.26 2.27 27.63
CA ILE A 207 -6.47 0.98 26.97
C ILE A 207 -5.73 -0.07 27.81
N GLU A 208 -6.42 -1.09 28.29
CA GLU A 208 -5.83 -2.19 29.06
C GLU A 208 -5.51 -3.40 28.18
N SER A 209 -6.31 -3.63 27.13
CA SER A 209 -6.10 -4.73 26.19
C SER A 209 -6.52 -4.35 24.77
N MET A 210 -5.89 -5.00 23.79
CA MET A 210 -6.22 -4.85 22.38
C MET A 210 -6.03 -6.17 21.66
N ASN A 211 -6.93 -6.47 20.74
CA ASN A 211 -6.85 -7.62 19.85
C ASN A 211 -7.35 -7.28 18.45
N PHE A 212 -6.83 -7.99 17.45
CA PHE A 212 -7.38 -7.95 16.10
C PHE A 212 -8.42 -9.07 15.95
N SER A 213 -9.46 -8.83 15.16
CA SER A 213 -10.34 -9.91 14.71
C SER A 213 -9.53 -10.96 13.95
N ARG A 214 -10.03 -12.20 13.91
CA ARG A 214 -9.29 -13.30 13.27
C ARG A 214 -8.97 -13.06 11.80
N ASN A 215 -9.85 -12.38 11.07
CA ASN A 215 -9.62 -11.96 9.68
C ASN A 215 -8.78 -10.68 9.53
N GLY A 216 -8.43 -10.01 10.63
CA GLY A 216 -7.63 -8.78 10.66
C GLY A 216 -8.36 -7.52 10.21
N LYS A 217 -9.67 -7.59 9.92
CA LYS A 217 -10.45 -6.44 9.45
C LYS A 217 -10.80 -5.47 10.58
N LEU A 218 -10.92 -5.96 11.81
CA LEU A 218 -11.22 -5.14 12.97
C LEU A 218 -10.05 -5.15 13.95
N VAL A 219 -9.85 -4.03 14.64
CA VAL A 219 -9.12 -3.97 15.91
C VAL A 219 -10.09 -3.56 16.99
N ILE A 220 -10.01 -4.23 18.13
CA ILE A 220 -10.75 -3.87 19.34
C ILE A 220 -9.76 -3.40 20.40
N ALA A 221 -10.19 -2.43 21.19
CA ALA A 221 -9.50 -1.97 22.38
C ALA A 221 -10.50 -1.93 23.55
N SER A 222 -10.09 -2.47 24.68
CA SER A 222 -10.84 -2.40 25.92
C SER A 222 -10.06 -1.63 26.98
N GLY A 223 -10.80 -0.99 27.87
CA GLY A 223 -10.22 -0.23 28.97
C GLY A 223 -11.20 0.81 29.46
N GLY A 224 -10.67 1.90 30.00
CA GLY A 224 -11.46 3.02 30.49
C GLY A 224 -10.77 3.79 31.62
N ARG A 225 -11.56 4.18 32.62
CA ARG A 225 -11.11 4.89 33.81
C ARG A 225 -11.56 4.10 35.03
N GLY A 226 -10.59 3.64 35.81
CA GLY A 226 -10.82 2.89 37.03
C GLY A 226 -11.87 3.56 37.93
N GLY A 227 -12.87 2.79 38.37
CA GLY A 227 -13.97 3.22 39.22
C GLY A 227 -14.93 4.24 38.61
N LYS A 228 -14.88 4.48 37.29
CA LYS A 228 -15.77 5.44 36.61
C LYS A 228 -16.47 4.86 35.38
N SER A 229 -15.71 4.26 34.47
CA SER A 229 -16.24 3.78 33.19
C SER A 229 -15.28 2.79 32.57
N GLY A 230 -15.77 1.71 31.96
CA GLY A 230 -14.97 0.85 31.10
C GLY A 230 -15.80 0.36 29.93
N ASN A 231 -15.25 0.44 28.74
CA ASN A 231 -15.93 0.12 27.49
C ASN A 231 -14.97 -0.60 26.53
N VAL A 232 -15.55 -1.40 25.63
CA VAL A 232 -14.86 -1.93 24.46
C VAL A 232 -15.24 -1.11 23.25
N ALA A 233 -14.25 -0.66 22.49
CA ALA A 233 -14.42 -0.01 21.20
C ALA A 233 -13.74 -0.83 20.12
N GLY A 234 -14.29 -0.81 18.90
CA GLY A 234 -13.66 -1.48 17.77
C GLY A 234 -13.84 -0.72 16.47
N TRP A 235 -12.82 -0.80 15.64
CA TRP A 235 -12.69 -0.04 14.42
C TRP A 235 -12.41 -0.96 13.24
N ASP A 236 -12.98 -0.61 12.09
CA ASP A 236 -12.58 -1.18 10.81
C ASP A 236 -11.21 -0.64 10.42
N ILE A 237 -10.29 -1.52 10.04
CA ILE A 237 -8.89 -1.17 9.76
C ILE A 237 -8.71 -0.40 8.46
N GLU A 238 -9.55 -0.65 7.45
CA GLU A 238 -9.40 0.03 6.16
C GLU A 238 -9.88 1.47 6.21
N THR A 239 -11.02 1.69 6.86
CA THR A 239 -11.73 2.97 6.91
C THR A 239 -11.46 3.76 8.20
N GLY A 240 -11.06 3.09 9.28
CA GLY A 240 -10.91 3.67 10.61
C GLY A 240 -12.24 4.04 11.27
N ARG A 241 -13.37 3.69 10.64
CA ARG A 241 -14.70 3.93 11.21
C ARG A 241 -14.84 3.04 12.44
N ARG A 242 -15.29 3.64 13.54
CA ARG A 242 -15.71 2.91 14.73
C ARG A 242 -17.00 2.15 14.41
N VAL A 243 -16.94 0.83 14.48
CA VAL A 243 -18.07 -0.06 14.13
C VAL A 243 -18.72 -0.68 15.35
N LEU A 244 -18.02 -0.81 16.47
CA LEU A 244 -18.58 -1.40 17.69
C LEU A 244 -18.25 -0.57 18.93
N THR A 245 -19.21 -0.52 19.84
CA THR A 245 -19.07 -0.05 21.22
C THR A 245 -19.89 -0.98 22.11
N VAL A 246 -19.23 -1.69 23.02
CA VAL A 246 -19.86 -2.75 23.84
C VAL A 246 -19.39 -2.66 25.28
N GLY A 247 -20.26 -3.05 26.20
CA GLY A 247 -19.90 -3.32 27.59
C GLY A 247 -19.65 -2.05 28.39
N GLU A 248 -20.68 -1.24 28.63
CA GLU A 248 -20.60 -0.08 29.53
C GLU A 248 -20.53 -0.53 31.00
N GLU A 249 -19.31 -0.67 31.51
CA GLU A 249 -19.01 -1.06 32.90
C GLU A 249 -18.70 0.16 33.77
N GLN A 250 -18.90 0.04 35.08
CA GLN A 250 -18.57 1.09 36.06
C GLN A 250 -17.08 1.16 36.43
N ASP A 251 -16.28 0.22 35.93
CA ASP A 251 -14.84 0.12 36.16
C ASP A 251 -14.13 -0.27 34.86
N SER A 252 -12.81 -0.12 34.80
CA SER A 252 -12.01 -0.43 33.61
C SER A 252 -12.11 -1.91 33.24
N ILE A 253 -12.26 -2.19 31.94
CA ILE A 253 -12.26 -3.55 31.39
C ILE A 253 -10.80 -3.95 31.15
N LEU A 254 -10.32 -4.94 31.89
CA LEU A 254 -8.92 -5.38 31.85
C LEU A 254 -8.59 -6.14 30.57
N SER A 255 -9.53 -6.96 30.07
CA SER A 255 -9.33 -7.71 28.85
C SER A 255 -10.64 -7.92 28.10
N ALA A 256 -10.57 -7.85 26.78
CA ALA A 256 -11.67 -8.21 25.91
C ALA A 256 -11.14 -8.91 24.66
N ASP A 257 -11.96 -9.82 24.13
CA ASP A 257 -11.68 -10.46 22.87
C ASP A 257 -12.94 -10.57 22.00
N ILE A 258 -12.74 -10.72 20.70
CA ILE A 258 -13.82 -10.91 19.71
C ILE A 258 -13.73 -12.31 19.10
N SER A 259 -14.88 -12.95 19.01
CA SER A 259 -15.04 -14.24 18.34
C SER A 259 -14.62 -14.20 16.87
N ALA A 260 -14.25 -15.37 16.32
CA ALA A 260 -13.72 -15.46 14.96
C ALA A 260 -14.74 -15.09 13.87
N ASP A 261 -16.02 -15.37 14.13
CA ASP A 261 -17.18 -14.99 13.30
C ASP A 261 -17.68 -13.56 13.60
N GLN A 262 -17.08 -12.88 14.57
CA GLN A 262 -17.42 -11.52 15.00
C GLN A 262 -18.89 -11.38 15.45
N SER A 263 -19.48 -12.45 15.99
CA SER A 263 -20.83 -12.42 16.56
C SER A 263 -20.80 -12.12 18.07
N LEU A 264 -19.76 -12.56 18.77
CA LEU A 264 -19.61 -12.41 20.21
C LEU A 264 -18.41 -11.55 20.60
N VAL A 265 -18.57 -10.77 21.67
CA VAL A 265 -17.49 -10.09 22.40
C VAL A 265 -17.53 -10.53 23.86
N ALA A 266 -16.40 -10.98 24.38
CA ALA A 266 -16.26 -11.36 25.78
C ALA A 266 -15.38 -10.34 26.50
N ILE A 267 -15.81 -9.93 27.70
CA ILE A 267 -15.09 -8.97 28.54
C ILE A 267 -14.79 -9.58 29.91
N GLY A 268 -13.63 -9.23 30.46
CA GLY A 268 -13.19 -9.54 31.81
C GLY A 268 -12.72 -8.28 32.52
N GLY A 269 -13.11 -8.11 33.78
CA GLY A 269 -12.74 -6.94 34.57
C GLY A 269 -12.55 -7.24 36.05
N THR A 270 -12.46 -6.17 36.84
CA THR A 270 -12.27 -6.21 38.30
C THR A 270 -13.46 -6.77 39.07
N ASN A 271 -14.63 -6.82 38.43
CA ASN A 271 -15.88 -7.36 38.99
C ASN A 271 -15.89 -8.90 39.12
N LYS A 272 -14.79 -9.59 38.74
CA LYS A 272 -14.62 -11.05 38.80
C LYS A 272 -15.63 -11.83 37.95
N LEU A 273 -16.32 -11.13 37.05
CA LEU A 273 -17.32 -11.67 36.15
C LEU A 273 -16.79 -11.62 34.73
N ILE A 274 -17.10 -12.66 33.96
CA ILE A 274 -17.01 -12.60 32.51
C ILE A 274 -18.41 -12.27 32.00
N LYS A 275 -18.50 -11.30 31.09
CA LYS A 275 -19.73 -11.02 30.36
C LYS A 275 -19.48 -11.26 28.89
N VAL A 276 -20.38 -11.98 28.25
CA VAL A 276 -20.33 -12.21 26.80
C VAL A 276 -21.53 -11.53 26.19
N PHE A 277 -21.29 -10.74 25.14
CA PHE A 277 -22.27 -9.93 24.44
C PHE A 277 -22.46 -10.48 23.03
N ASP A 278 -23.70 -10.46 22.57
CA ASP A 278 -24.03 -10.67 21.17
C ASP A 278 -24.01 -9.32 20.44
N LEU A 279 -23.18 -9.21 19.40
CA LEU A 279 -23.01 -7.99 18.61
C LEU A 279 -24.23 -7.68 17.72
N ALA A 280 -25.07 -8.66 17.39
CA ALA A 280 -26.27 -8.42 16.59
C ALA A 280 -27.36 -7.67 17.38
N THR A 281 -27.47 -7.96 18.68
CA THR A 281 -28.44 -7.34 19.59
C THR A 281 -27.82 -6.24 20.46
N ASN A 282 -26.49 -6.24 20.60
CA ASN A 282 -25.73 -5.45 21.57
C ASN A 282 -26.17 -5.71 23.03
N GLU A 283 -26.70 -6.91 23.31
CA GLU A 283 -27.17 -7.32 24.63
C GLU A 283 -26.21 -8.37 25.23
N THR A 284 -26.22 -8.48 26.56
CA THR A 284 -25.46 -9.55 27.25
C THR A 284 -26.12 -10.90 26.97
N LEU A 285 -25.39 -11.80 26.31
CA LEU A 285 -25.83 -13.17 26.03
C LEU A 285 -25.83 -14.01 27.32
N TYR A 286 -24.72 -14.02 28.07
CA TYR A 286 -24.62 -14.70 29.36
C TYR A 286 -23.51 -14.09 30.24
N LYS A 287 -23.48 -14.49 31.52
CA LYS A 287 -22.49 -14.07 32.52
C LYS A 287 -21.91 -15.27 33.25
N ILE A 288 -20.60 -15.29 33.44
CA ILE A 288 -19.90 -16.38 34.15
C ILE A 288 -19.32 -15.85 35.46
N LYS A 289 -19.71 -16.46 36.58
CA LYS A 289 -19.24 -16.15 37.94
C LYS A 289 -18.50 -17.33 38.55
N LYS A 290 -17.29 -17.60 38.04
CA LYS A 290 -16.42 -18.70 38.52
C LYS A 290 -15.11 -18.23 39.12
N HIS A 291 -14.52 -17.17 38.58
CA HIS A 291 -13.22 -16.66 39.02
C HIS A 291 -13.28 -16.14 40.45
N SER A 292 -12.18 -16.38 41.19
CA SER A 292 -12.05 -15.95 42.58
C SER A 292 -11.52 -14.52 42.72
N GLU A 293 -10.86 -14.03 41.67
CA GLU A 293 -10.24 -12.72 41.60
C GLU A 293 -10.48 -12.05 40.23
N TRP A 294 -9.89 -10.86 40.04
CA TRP A 294 -9.98 -10.09 38.80
C TRP A 294 -9.68 -10.96 37.59
N VAL A 295 -10.53 -10.86 36.56
CA VAL A 295 -10.34 -11.56 35.29
C VAL A 295 -9.35 -10.75 34.48
N THR A 296 -8.10 -11.23 34.40
CA THR A 296 -6.97 -10.51 33.79
C THR A 296 -6.91 -10.75 32.30
N GLN A 297 -7.35 -11.91 31.81
CA GLN A 297 -7.32 -12.24 30.39
C GLN A 297 -8.54 -13.02 29.92
N VAL A 298 -8.97 -12.72 28.70
CA VAL A 298 -10.04 -13.38 27.97
C VAL A 298 -9.56 -13.61 26.54
N ALA A 299 -9.73 -14.82 25.99
CA ALA A 299 -9.31 -15.13 24.63
C ALA A 299 -10.21 -16.19 23.98
N PHE A 300 -10.82 -15.87 22.84
CA PHE A 300 -11.54 -16.82 22.01
C PHE A 300 -10.56 -17.70 21.23
N SER A 301 -10.92 -18.98 21.05
CA SER A 301 -10.19 -19.86 20.16
C SER A 301 -10.32 -19.40 18.70
N PRO A 302 -9.35 -19.74 17.83
CA PRO A 302 -9.35 -19.33 16.42
C PRO A 302 -10.56 -19.79 15.59
N ASP A 303 -11.22 -20.87 16.02
CA ASP A 303 -12.46 -21.41 15.43
C ASP A 303 -13.73 -20.78 16.04
N GLY A 304 -13.60 -19.99 17.12
CA GLY A 304 -14.70 -19.35 17.83
C GLY A 304 -15.50 -20.27 18.75
N ILE A 305 -15.12 -21.54 18.90
CA ILE A 305 -15.89 -22.55 19.65
C ILE A 305 -15.64 -22.45 21.16
N LEU A 306 -14.41 -22.14 21.56
CA LEU A 306 -13.98 -22.11 22.94
C LEU A 306 -13.65 -20.68 23.39
N LEU A 307 -13.87 -20.41 24.66
CA LEU A 307 -13.48 -19.17 25.34
C LEU A 307 -12.57 -19.54 26.52
N ALA A 308 -11.32 -19.05 26.51
CA ALA A 308 -10.40 -19.19 27.64
C ALA A 308 -10.43 -17.92 28.49
N THR A 309 -10.47 -18.09 29.81
CA THR A 309 -10.49 -16.99 30.77
C THR A 309 -9.51 -17.25 31.91
N ALA A 310 -8.81 -16.21 32.34
CA ALA A 310 -7.82 -16.31 33.40
C ALA A 310 -7.97 -15.22 34.46
N ASP A 311 -7.58 -15.54 35.70
CA ASP A 311 -7.57 -14.59 36.81
C ASP A 311 -6.19 -14.35 37.44
N ARG A 312 -6.21 -13.35 38.34
CA ARG A 312 -5.06 -12.90 39.13
C ARG A 312 -4.52 -13.94 40.12
N ASN A 313 -5.27 -14.98 40.46
CA ASN A 313 -4.82 -16.05 41.37
C ASN A 313 -4.35 -17.31 40.63
N GLY A 314 -4.29 -17.28 39.30
CA GLY A 314 -3.86 -18.41 38.47
C GLY A 314 -4.98 -19.36 38.05
N GLY A 315 -6.24 -19.01 38.33
CA GLY A 315 -7.40 -19.74 37.83
C GLY A 315 -7.52 -19.61 36.32
N LEU A 316 -7.43 -20.73 35.60
CA LEU A 316 -7.57 -20.80 34.15
C LEU A 316 -8.73 -21.73 33.80
N PHE A 317 -9.75 -21.19 33.13
CA PHE A 317 -10.94 -21.94 32.74
C PHE A 317 -11.17 -21.83 31.24
N VAL A 318 -11.73 -22.88 30.66
CA VAL A 318 -12.16 -22.93 29.26
C VAL A 318 -13.65 -23.22 29.24
N TRP A 319 -14.37 -22.48 28.40
CA TRP A 319 -15.82 -22.50 28.27
C TRP A 319 -16.21 -22.75 26.82
N GLU A 320 -17.42 -23.27 26.61
CA GLU A 320 -18.07 -23.23 25.30
C GLU A 320 -18.52 -21.78 25.01
N ALA A 321 -18.05 -21.20 23.91
CA ALA A 321 -18.26 -19.80 23.59
C ALA A 321 -19.74 -19.44 23.34
N GLY A 322 -20.53 -20.33 22.75
CA GLY A 322 -21.93 -20.06 22.42
C GLY A 322 -22.88 -20.11 23.63
N THR A 323 -22.57 -20.93 24.63
CA THR A 323 -23.49 -21.24 25.76
C THR A 323 -22.97 -20.76 27.10
N GLY A 324 -21.66 -20.55 27.25
CA GLY A 324 -21.01 -20.27 28.52
C GLY A 324 -20.84 -21.51 29.42
N ASN A 325 -21.08 -22.71 28.90
CA ASN A 325 -20.92 -23.94 29.67
C ASN A 325 -19.44 -24.22 30.00
N PRO A 326 -19.11 -24.73 31.21
CA PRO A 326 -17.75 -25.09 31.55
C PRO A 326 -17.26 -26.26 30.69
N PHE A 327 -16.08 -26.10 30.07
CA PHE A 327 -15.44 -27.11 29.25
C PHE A 327 -14.26 -27.76 29.98
N TYR A 328 -13.26 -26.96 30.40
CA TYR A 328 -12.12 -27.42 31.21
C TYR A 328 -11.77 -26.45 32.34
N THR A 329 -11.21 -27.02 33.42
CA THR A 329 -10.45 -26.28 34.43
C THR A 329 -8.98 -26.69 34.28
N LEU A 330 -8.10 -25.74 33.98
CA LEU A 330 -6.70 -25.98 33.65
C LEU A 330 -5.81 -25.57 34.84
N ASP A 331 -5.73 -26.45 35.83
CA ASP A 331 -4.99 -26.20 37.06
C ASP A 331 -3.46 -26.29 36.84
N GLY A 332 -2.72 -25.25 37.23
CA GLY A 332 -1.25 -25.31 37.21
C GLY A 332 -0.53 -24.02 37.60
N HIS A 333 -1.06 -22.86 37.23
CA HIS A 333 -0.52 -21.56 37.64
C HIS A 333 -0.88 -21.25 39.10
N LYS A 334 0.04 -20.64 39.85
CA LYS A 334 -0.14 -20.28 41.26
C LYS A 334 -0.17 -18.77 41.52
N GLN A 335 0.04 -17.99 40.47
CA GLN A 335 0.06 -16.53 40.50
C GLN A 335 -0.71 -16.00 39.29
N GLU A 336 -0.82 -14.68 39.22
CA GLU A 336 -1.48 -13.94 38.15
C GLU A 336 -1.08 -14.46 36.77
N ILE A 337 -2.09 -14.80 35.96
CA ILE A 337 -1.91 -15.10 34.56
C ILE A 337 -2.00 -13.78 33.80
N THR A 338 -0.90 -13.40 33.16
CA THR A 338 -0.73 -12.11 32.50
C THR A 338 -1.09 -12.15 31.02
N SER A 339 -1.03 -13.33 30.39
CA SER A 339 -1.32 -13.46 28.97
C SER A 339 -1.91 -14.83 28.61
N LEU A 340 -2.87 -14.82 27.69
CA LEU A 340 -3.43 -15.98 27.02
C LEU A 340 -3.27 -15.82 25.51
N SER A 341 -2.82 -16.88 24.83
CA SER A 341 -2.66 -16.84 23.37
C SER A 341 -2.90 -18.21 22.77
N TRP A 342 -3.79 -18.27 21.77
CA TRP A 342 -4.10 -19.51 21.07
C TRP A 342 -3.12 -19.78 19.93
N ARG A 343 -2.73 -21.05 19.75
CA ARG A 343 -2.08 -21.49 18.51
C ARG A 343 -3.07 -21.38 17.35
N ALA A 344 -2.58 -21.10 16.15
CA ALA A 344 -3.39 -20.85 14.95
C ALA A 344 -4.45 -21.91 14.61
N ASP A 345 -4.24 -23.16 15.03
CA ASP A 345 -5.13 -24.30 14.80
C ASP A 345 -6.16 -24.51 15.91
N GLY A 346 -6.13 -23.72 16.98
CA GLY A 346 -7.06 -23.81 18.13
C GLY A 346 -6.83 -24.99 19.08
N ASN A 347 -5.91 -25.91 18.76
CA ASN A 347 -5.70 -27.11 19.57
C ASN A 347 -4.85 -26.88 20.82
N VAL A 348 -4.06 -25.80 20.83
CA VAL A 348 -3.14 -25.49 21.92
C VAL A 348 -3.36 -24.06 22.44
N LEU A 349 -3.55 -23.94 23.75
CA LEU A 349 -3.59 -22.67 24.48
C LEU A 349 -2.25 -22.42 25.18
N LEU A 350 -1.69 -21.23 25.02
CA LEU A 350 -0.54 -20.73 25.78
C LEU A 350 -1.04 -19.89 26.95
N SER A 351 -0.50 -20.12 28.14
CA SER A 351 -0.69 -19.25 29.30
C SER A 351 0.65 -18.84 29.89
N ALA A 352 0.76 -17.56 30.25
CA ALA A 352 1.95 -16.98 30.87
C ALA A 352 1.58 -16.31 32.20
N SER A 353 2.51 -16.32 33.16
CA SER A 353 2.22 -15.87 34.52
C SER A 353 3.38 -15.15 35.19
N GLU A 354 3.03 -14.33 36.20
CA GLU A 354 3.99 -13.68 37.09
C GLU A 354 4.86 -14.65 37.91
N GLU A 355 4.52 -15.94 37.96
CA GLU A 355 5.43 -16.94 38.56
C GLU A 355 6.70 -17.19 37.71
N GLY A 356 6.74 -16.64 36.49
CA GLY A 356 7.88 -16.75 35.56
C GLY A 356 7.77 -17.92 34.58
N ALA A 357 6.77 -18.78 34.75
CA ALA A 357 6.53 -19.93 33.90
C ALA A 357 5.54 -19.64 32.77
N VAL A 358 5.76 -20.32 31.65
CA VAL A 358 4.84 -20.41 30.52
C VAL A 358 4.39 -21.85 30.39
N ARG A 359 3.11 -22.07 30.12
CA ARG A 359 2.50 -23.38 29.94
C ARG A 359 1.76 -23.45 28.61
N THR A 360 1.76 -24.65 28.02
CA THR A 360 0.91 -24.97 26.87
C THR A 360 -0.06 -26.08 27.23
N TRP A 361 -1.29 -25.98 26.76
CA TRP A 361 -2.40 -26.87 27.10
C TRP A 361 -3.04 -27.42 25.84
N GLU A 362 -3.25 -28.73 25.76
CA GLU A 362 -3.99 -29.35 24.64
C GLU A 362 -5.50 -29.37 24.93
N MET A 363 -6.31 -28.99 23.95
CA MET A 363 -7.77 -28.94 24.11
C MET A 363 -8.48 -30.27 23.85
N ILE A 364 -7.77 -31.30 23.37
CA ILE A 364 -8.36 -32.62 23.18
C ILE A 364 -8.70 -33.26 24.54
N ASN A 365 -7.76 -33.23 25.49
CA ASN A 365 -7.92 -33.84 26.82
C ASN A 365 -7.83 -32.82 27.98
N GLY A 366 -7.64 -31.53 27.70
CA GLY A 366 -7.47 -30.50 28.72
C GLY A 366 -6.19 -30.65 29.54
N LYS A 367 -5.12 -31.22 28.96
CA LYS A 367 -3.87 -31.51 29.68
C LYS A 367 -2.76 -30.51 29.40
N GLN A 368 -1.90 -30.30 30.38
CA GLN A 368 -0.67 -29.54 30.19
C GLN A 368 0.29 -30.35 29.30
N VAL A 369 0.70 -29.77 28.16
CA VAL A 369 1.63 -30.40 27.21
C VAL A 369 3.07 -30.07 27.59
N ARG A 370 3.37 -28.79 27.89
CA ARG A 370 4.71 -28.35 28.31
C ARG A 370 4.63 -27.22 29.33
N THR A 371 5.71 -27.10 30.11
CA THR A 371 5.97 -25.97 31.00
C THR A 371 7.46 -25.65 31.00
N TRP A 372 7.80 -24.37 31.02
CA TRP A 372 9.18 -23.92 31.18
C TRP A 372 9.23 -22.54 31.87
N ASN A 373 10.35 -22.27 32.54
CA ASN A 373 10.60 -20.97 33.16
C ASN A 373 11.16 -20.00 32.11
N ALA A 374 10.33 -19.07 31.66
CA ALA A 374 10.71 -18.09 30.66
C ALA A 374 11.52 -16.94 31.27
N HIS A 375 11.07 -16.39 32.41
CA HIS A 375 11.64 -15.18 33.01
C HIS A 375 11.73 -15.29 34.54
N SER A 376 12.88 -14.95 35.13
CA SER A 376 13.18 -15.17 36.57
C SER A 376 12.55 -14.16 37.54
N GLY A 377 11.57 -13.38 37.09
CA GLY A 377 10.83 -12.43 37.92
C GLY A 377 9.37 -12.26 37.48
N GLY A 378 8.85 -13.19 36.66
CA GLY A 378 7.50 -13.10 36.11
C GLY A 378 7.47 -12.72 34.64
N VAL A 379 6.54 -13.33 33.93
CA VAL A 379 6.23 -13.06 32.52
C VAL A 379 5.11 -12.03 32.49
N LEU A 380 5.29 -10.94 31.76
CA LEU A 380 4.31 -9.86 31.62
C LEU A 380 3.50 -9.96 30.33
N SER A 381 4.10 -10.49 29.26
CA SER A 381 3.44 -10.67 27.98
C SER A 381 3.96 -11.91 27.26
N ALA A 382 3.09 -12.62 26.58
CA ALA A 382 3.42 -13.77 25.76
C ALA A 382 2.53 -13.84 24.53
N HIS A 383 3.08 -14.22 23.37
CA HIS A 383 2.32 -14.26 22.14
C HIS A 383 2.70 -15.45 21.28
N TYR A 384 1.68 -16.20 20.85
CA TYR A 384 1.80 -17.32 19.93
C TYR A 384 1.55 -16.83 18.49
N ALA A 385 2.58 -16.86 17.64
CA ALA A 385 2.46 -16.45 16.24
C ALA A 385 1.84 -17.53 15.34
N GLN A 386 1.34 -17.12 14.17
CA GLN A 386 0.75 -18.02 13.17
C GLN A 386 1.73 -19.10 12.68
N ASN A 387 3.02 -18.79 12.66
CA ASN A 387 4.07 -19.71 12.19
C ASN A 387 4.46 -20.79 13.21
N GLY A 388 3.86 -20.81 14.40
CA GLY A 388 4.17 -21.82 15.41
C GLY A 388 5.09 -21.33 16.53
N ASN A 389 5.74 -20.17 16.39
CA ASN A 389 6.72 -19.66 17.34
C ASN A 389 6.09 -18.80 18.44
N ILE A 390 6.81 -18.66 19.55
CA ILE A 390 6.35 -17.94 20.74
C ILE A 390 7.34 -16.84 21.07
N VAL A 391 6.84 -15.68 21.49
CA VAL A 391 7.65 -14.63 22.11
C VAL A 391 7.14 -14.34 23.52
N THR A 392 8.06 -14.05 24.44
CA THR A 392 7.74 -13.72 25.84
C THR A 392 8.54 -12.50 26.29
N ALA A 393 7.94 -11.68 27.14
CA ALA A 393 8.57 -10.55 27.81
C ALA A 393 8.38 -10.67 29.32
N GLY A 394 9.38 -10.25 30.10
CA GLY A 394 9.32 -10.39 31.55
C GLY A 394 9.99 -9.27 32.32
N ARG A 395 9.84 -9.34 33.66
CA ARG A 395 10.42 -8.38 34.61
C ARG A 395 11.95 -8.41 34.65
N ASP A 396 12.57 -9.42 34.05
CA ASP A 396 14.03 -9.51 33.89
C ASP A 396 14.58 -8.58 32.79
N LYS A 397 13.75 -7.70 32.22
CA LYS A 397 14.10 -6.74 31.17
C LYS A 397 14.62 -7.40 29.89
N THR A 398 14.14 -8.61 29.61
CA THR A 398 14.47 -9.33 28.39
C THR A 398 13.22 -9.74 27.62
N VAL A 399 13.40 -9.91 26.32
CA VAL A 399 12.43 -10.58 25.45
C VAL A 399 13.04 -11.88 24.98
N LYS A 400 12.31 -12.98 25.07
CA LYS A 400 12.77 -14.29 24.64
C LYS A 400 11.89 -14.84 23.53
N PHE A 401 12.55 -15.44 22.54
CA PHE A 401 11.92 -16.05 21.38
C PHE A 401 12.12 -17.56 21.44
N TRP A 402 11.06 -18.30 21.20
CA TRP A 402 10.97 -19.74 21.41
C TRP A 402 10.33 -20.41 20.20
N ASP A 403 10.67 -21.67 19.96
CA ASP A 403 9.87 -22.51 19.07
C ASP A 403 8.55 -22.93 19.76
N GLY A 404 7.63 -23.53 18.99
CA GLY A 404 6.35 -24.02 19.53
C GLY A 404 6.46 -25.14 20.57
N ASN A 405 7.66 -25.68 20.80
CA ASN A 405 7.93 -26.66 21.85
C ASN A 405 8.57 -26.04 23.09
N GLY A 406 8.70 -24.71 23.16
CA GLY A 406 9.30 -24.01 24.30
C GLY A 406 10.82 -24.10 24.34
N LYS A 407 11.48 -24.45 23.22
CA LYS A 407 12.94 -24.35 23.12
C LYS A 407 13.34 -22.90 22.89
N ALA A 408 14.22 -22.37 23.73
CA ALA A 408 14.75 -21.02 23.56
C ALA A 408 15.56 -20.94 22.25
N LEU A 409 15.14 -20.05 21.36
CA LEU A 409 15.84 -19.73 20.11
C LEU A 409 16.70 -18.50 20.29
N ARG A 410 16.22 -17.49 21.04
CA ARG A 410 16.93 -16.22 21.22
C ARG A 410 16.50 -15.47 22.47
N THR A 411 17.40 -14.63 22.98
CA THR A 411 17.14 -13.63 24.01
C THR A 411 17.58 -12.26 23.49
N ILE A 412 16.71 -11.27 23.58
CA ILE A 412 16.98 -9.86 23.33
C ILE A 412 17.07 -9.17 24.69
N SER A 413 18.18 -8.47 24.92
CA SER A 413 18.51 -7.78 26.18
C SER A 413 18.92 -6.34 25.90
N GLY A 414 19.04 -5.52 26.96
CA GLY A 414 19.45 -4.12 26.85
C GLY A 414 18.29 -3.11 26.88
N PHE A 415 17.09 -3.56 27.24
CA PHE A 415 15.97 -2.67 27.55
C PHE A 415 16.29 -1.82 28.79
N ALA A 416 15.88 -0.55 28.77
CA ALA A 416 16.15 0.36 29.90
C ALA A 416 15.37 -0.05 31.16
N ASP A 417 14.16 -0.59 30.95
CA ASP A 417 13.29 -1.03 32.03
C ASP A 417 12.54 -2.32 31.68
N ILE A 418 11.61 -2.74 32.57
CA ILE A 418 10.79 -3.93 32.37
C ILE A 418 10.03 -3.84 31.04
N VAL A 419 9.95 -4.98 30.34
CA VAL A 419 9.26 -5.07 29.06
C VAL A 419 7.81 -5.44 29.33
N MET A 420 6.91 -4.52 29.02
CA MET A 420 5.48 -4.64 29.30
C MET A 420 4.79 -5.54 28.30
N GLU A 421 5.03 -5.28 27.02
CA GLU A 421 4.30 -5.93 25.93
C GLU A 421 5.24 -6.41 24.83
N THR A 422 4.94 -7.57 24.27
CA THR A 422 5.64 -8.09 23.10
C THR A 422 4.73 -8.86 22.15
N ARG A 423 4.94 -8.68 20.85
CA ARG A 423 4.23 -9.40 19.80
C ARG A 423 5.21 -9.81 18.69
N LEU A 424 4.84 -10.87 17.99
CA LEU A 424 5.48 -11.25 16.72
C LEU A 424 4.65 -10.67 15.57
N SER A 425 5.31 -10.25 14.48
CA SER A 425 4.64 -9.86 13.24
C SER A 425 3.80 -11.01 12.67
N HIS A 426 2.89 -10.69 11.73
CA HIS A 426 2.01 -11.67 11.06
C HIS A 426 2.74 -12.92 10.50
N ASP A 427 3.94 -12.75 9.98
CA ASP A 427 4.82 -13.80 9.45
C ASP A 427 5.81 -14.38 10.50
N GLY A 428 5.88 -13.74 11.68
CA GLY A 428 6.82 -13.99 12.76
C GLY A 428 8.28 -13.69 12.43
N SER A 429 8.55 -12.90 11.38
CA SER A 429 9.92 -12.45 11.03
C SER A 429 10.44 -11.33 11.93
N LYS A 430 9.55 -10.64 12.65
CA LYS A 430 9.89 -9.50 13.51
C LYS A 430 9.34 -9.67 14.92
N ILE A 431 10.16 -9.33 15.89
CA ILE A 431 9.82 -9.22 17.31
C ILE A 431 9.62 -7.74 17.62
N ILE A 432 8.48 -7.40 18.22
CA ILE A 432 8.12 -6.05 18.61
C ILE A 432 7.98 -6.06 20.12
N ALA A 433 8.60 -5.10 20.81
CA ALA A 433 8.52 -5.05 22.27
C ALA A 433 8.58 -3.62 22.81
N GLY A 434 7.74 -3.34 23.80
CA GLY A 434 7.65 -2.05 24.48
C GLY A 434 8.09 -2.14 25.93
N ASP A 435 8.98 -1.24 26.36
CA ASP A 435 9.41 -1.13 27.75
C ASP A 435 8.62 -0.07 28.54
N TRP A 436 8.80 -0.08 29.87
CA TRP A 436 8.14 0.86 30.78
C TRP A 436 8.50 2.33 30.51
N THR A 437 9.59 2.60 29.79
CA THR A 437 9.99 3.97 29.42
C THR A 437 9.19 4.53 28.24
N GLY A 438 8.35 3.71 27.61
CA GLY A 438 7.58 4.07 26.42
C GLY A 438 8.36 3.86 25.11
N LYS A 439 9.54 3.25 25.16
CA LYS A 439 10.29 2.89 23.95
C LYS A 439 9.77 1.57 23.41
N VAL A 440 9.43 1.55 22.12
CA VAL A 440 9.00 0.34 21.42
C VAL A 440 10.02 0.06 20.33
N GLY A 441 10.73 -1.06 20.45
CA GLY A 441 11.71 -1.48 19.45
C GLY A 441 11.19 -2.61 18.56
N VAL A 442 11.83 -2.77 17.41
CA VAL A 442 11.58 -3.87 16.47
C VAL A 442 12.90 -4.58 16.17
N TRP A 443 12.90 -5.91 16.25
CA TRP A 443 14.05 -6.75 15.97
C TRP A 443 13.71 -7.81 14.94
N ASN A 444 14.69 -8.22 14.14
CA ASN A 444 14.57 -9.38 13.28
C ASN A 444 14.60 -10.65 14.14
N SER A 445 13.62 -11.55 13.97
CA SER A 445 13.52 -12.77 14.78
C SER A 445 14.62 -13.80 14.47
N ALA A 446 15.13 -13.82 13.23
CA ALA A 446 16.14 -14.77 12.78
C ALA A 446 17.52 -14.48 13.39
N ASP A 447 18.02 -13.24 13.28
CA ASP A 447 19.37 -12.88 13.73
C ASP A 447 19.41 -12.00 15.00
N GLY A 448 18.28 -11.46 15.44
CA GLY A 448 18.17 -10.61 16.63
C GLY A 448 18.62 -9.17 16.43
N LYS A 449 18.89 -8.73 15.19
CA LYS A 449 19.30 -7.36 14.93
C LYS A 449 18.14 -6.39 15.13
N HIS A 450 18.43 -5.26 15.76
CA HIS A 450 17.50 -4.14 15.87
C HIS A 450 17.28 -3.51 14.49
N LEU A 451 16.01 -3.40 14.10
CA LEU A 451 15.56 -2.87 12.81
C LEU A 451 15.15 -1.39 12.91
N GLY A 452 14.69 -0.96 14.08
CA GLY A 452 14.27 0.42 14.36
C GLY A 452 13.26 0.49 15.50
N ASP A 453 12.72 1.69 15.73
CA ASP A 453 11.83 1.98 16.85
C ASP A 453 10.47 2.52 16.37
N LEU A 454 9.42 2.17 17.10
CA LEU A 454 8.06 2.70 16.96
C LEU A 454 7.81 3.71 18.08
N ASN A 455 7.12 4.81 17.75
CA ASN A 455 6.82 5.84 18.73
C ASN A 455 5.41 5.66 19.32
N ALA A 456 5.31 5.33 20.62
CA ALA A 456 4.05 5.20 21.34
C ALA A 456 3.35 6.56 21.63
N ASN A 457 4.06 7.68 21.43
CA ASN A 457 3.54 9.04 21.58
C ASN A 457 4.01 9.92 20.40
N PRO A 458 3.45 9.69 19.20
CA PRO A 458 3.92 10.34 17.99
C PRO A 458 3.52 11.83 17.97
N PRO A 459 4.37 12.73 17.45
CA PRO A 459 4.10 14.17 17.43
C PRO A 459 2.91 14.51 16.52
N THR A 460 2.31 15.68 16.73
CA THR A 460 1.23 16.22 15.90
C THR A 460 1.67 16.45 14.46
N LEU A 461 0.72 16.54 13.52
CA LEU A 461 1.02 16.84 12.12
C LEU A 461 1.74 18.19 11.98
N GLU A 462 1.34 19.21 12.74
CA GLU A 462 1.99 20.52 12.75
C GLU A 462 3.46 20.44 13.17
N THR A 463 3.76 19.70 14.24
CA THR A 463 5.14 19.47 14.67
C THR A 463 5.92 18.68 13.62
N ARG A 464 5.33 17.66 12.99
CA ARG A 464 5.99 16.91 11.89
C ARG A 464 6.28 17.79 10.68
N ILE A 465 5.36 18.67 10.28
CA ILE A 465 5.56 19.64 9.20
C ILE A 465 6.69 20.60 9.57
N THR A 466 6.72 21.08 10.82
CA THR A 466 7.77 21.98 11.32
C THR A 466 9.14 21.29 11.27
N LEU A 467 9.25 20.08 11.80
CA LEU A 467 10.48 19.28 11.77
C LEU A 467 10.91 18.95 10.33
N ALA A 468 9.99 18.56 9.46
CA ALA A 468 10.27 18.30 8.04
C ALA A 468 10.73 19.58 7.31
N THR A 469 10.17 20.74 7.65
CA THR A 469 10.60 22.03 7.09
C THR A 469 12.00 22.41 7.58
N GLN A 470 12.28 22.24 8.87
CA GLN A 470 13.61 22.46 9.43
C GLN A 470 14.65 21.53 8.78
N GLN A 471 14.33 20.24 8.63
CA GLN A 471 15.19 19.28 7.95
C GLN A 471 15.45 19.68 6.49
N LEU A 472 14.40 20.05 5.74
CA LEU A 472 14.55 20.52 4.37
C LEU A 472 15.46 21.76 4.27
N ASN A 473 15.33 22.71 5.20
CA ASN A 473 16.19 23.89 5.23
C ASN A 473 17.66 23.52 5.51
N GLN A 474 17.90 22.56 6.41
CA GLN A 474 19.25 22.04 6.69
C GLN A 474 19.85 21.31 5.47
N ASP A 475 19.05 20.51 4.77
CA ASP A 475 19.49 19.77 3.58
C ASP A 475 19.78 20.73 2.42
N GLN A 476 18.96 21.78 2.26
CA GLN A 476 19.21 22.84 1.28
C GLN A 476 20.49 23.62 1.59
N ALA A 477 20.76 23.93 2.86
CA ALA A 477 22.02 24.55 3.27
C ALA A 477 23.21 23.62 3.00
N SER A 478 23.05 22.31 3.21
CA SER A 478 24.07 21.30 2.91
C SER A 478 24.34 21.18 1.41
N LEU A 479 23.29 21.22 0.57
CA LEU A 479 23.42 21.27 -0.88
C LEU A 479 24.15 22.54 -1.35
N ALA A 480 23.78 23.71 -0.84
CA ALA A 480 24.45 24.97 -1.17
C ALA A 480 25.94 24.93 -0.77
N ARG A 481 26.28 24.32 0.37
CA ARG A 481 27.66 24.10 0.80
C ARG A 481 28.41 23.13 -0.12
N ALA A 482 27.80 22.00 -0.51
CA ALA A 482 28.41 21.06 -1.43
C ALA A 482 28.67 21.70 -2.81
N GLN A 483 27.72 22.50 -3.31
CA GLN A 483 27.86 23.23 -4.57
C GLN A 483 28.97 24.29 -4.51
N SER A 484 29.10 25.02 -3.41
CA SER A 484 30.17 26.00 -3.25
C SER A 484 31.56 25.35 -3.16
N LEU A 485 31.67 24.15 -2.57
CA LEU A 485 32.89 23.35 -2.55
C LEU A 485 33.25 22.75 -3.91
N LEU A 486 32.28 22.49 -4.79
CA LEU A 486 32.51 21.99 -6.15
C LEU A 486 33.05 23.07 -7.10
N LEU A 487 32.63 24.33 -6.91
CA LEU A 487 32.90 25.44 -7.82
C LEU A 487 34.41 25.69 -8.10
N PRO A 488 35.34 25.63 -7.11
CA PRO A 488 36.77 25.79 -7.36
C PRO A 488 37.36 24.69 -8.26
N PHE A 489 36.88 23.45 -8.14
CA PHE A 489 37.34 22.34 -8.97
C PHE A 489 36.88 22.50 -10.43
N GLN A 490 35.64 22.94 -10.63
CA GLN A 490 35.13 23.27 -11.97
C GLN A 490 35.98 24.35 -12.62
N LYS A 491 36.25 25.46 -11.91
CA LYS A 491 37.13 26.54 -12.40
C LYS A 491 38.54 26.04 -12.72
N LYS A 492 39.14 25.21 -11.86
CA LYS A 492 40.47 24.61 -12.07
C LYS A 492 40.48 23.72 -13.33
N ILE A 493 39.44 22.92 -13.55
CA ILE A 493 39.32 22.10 -14.77
C ILE A 493 39.18 22.98 -16.02
N ASP A 494 38.36 24.02 -15.96
CA ASP A 494 38.17 24.94 -17.10
C ASP A 494 39.47 25.67 -17.46
N GLU A 495 40.24 26.13 -16.46
CA GLU A 495 41.53 26.78 -16.65
C GLU A 495 42.57 25.82 -17.25
N ILE A 496 42.71 24.61 -16.69
CA ILE A 496 43.64 23.61 -17.23
C ILE A 496 43.22 23.18 -18.64
N THR A 497 41.92 23.07 -18.92
CA THR A 497 41.41 22.75 -20.25
C THR A 497 41.78 23.82 -21.27
N LYS A 498 41.68 25.11 -20.90
CA LYS A 498 42.19 26.22 -21.73
C LYS A 498 43.70 26.08 -21.97
N GLN A 499 44.47 25.74 -20.93
CA GLN A 499 45.92 25.54 -21.05
C GLN A 499 46.29 24.36 -21.96
N VAL A 500 45.60 23.22 -21.85
CA VAL A 500 45.77 22.07 -22.75
C VAL A 500 45.49 22.48 -24.19
N THR A 501 44.40 23.22 -24.41
CA THR A 501 44.01 23.69 -25.75
C THR A 501 45.09 24.62 -26.34
N ALA A 502 45.63 25.53 -25.54
CA ALA A 502 46.72 26.43 -25.95
C ALA A 502 48.05 25.69 -26.20
N ASN A 503 48.40 24.71 -25.37
CA ASN A 503 49.60 23.89 -25.56
C ASN A 503 49.49 23.01 -26.82
N LYS A 504 48.29 22.51 -27.12
CA LYS A 504 48.02 21.71 -28.32
C LYS A 504 48.19 22.56 -29.59
N SER A 505 47.67 23.78 -29.61
CA SER A 505 47.88 24.68 -30.76
C SER A 505 49.36 25.12 -30.87
N ALA A 506 50.03 25.38 -29.76
CA ALA A 506 51.46 25.70 -29.75
C ALA A 506 52.34 24.53 -30.25
N LEU A 507 51.98 23.29 -29.93
CA LEU A 507 52.65 22.10 -30.45
C LEU A 507 52.48 21.99 -31.97
N GLN A 508 51.27 22.18 -32.50
CA GLN A 508 51.02 22.16 -33.94
C GLN A 508 51.87 23.20 -34.69
N VAL A 509 51.99 24.42 -34.14
CA VAL A 509 52.85 25.47 -34.70
C VAL A 509 54.32 25.07 -34.68
N ALA A 510 54.80 24.49 -33.57
CA ALA A 510 56.19 24.06 -33.43
C ALA A 510 56.54 22.86 -34.33
N GLU A 511 55.61 21.92 -34.52
CA GLU A 511 55.75 20.78 -35.44
C GLU A 511 55.85 21.27 -36.88
N LYS A 512 55.01 22.22 -37.29
CA LYS A 512 55.10 22.85 -38.61
C LYS A 512 56.43 23.58 -38.80
N ALA A 513 56.87 24.37 -37.83
CA ALA A 513 58.15 25.06 -37.88
C ALA A 513 59.35 24.09 -37.96
N LEU A 514 59.28 22.94 -37.27
CA LEU A 514 60.29 21.88 -37.39
C LEU A 514 60.27 21.27 -38.79
N GLN A 515 59.10 20.98 -39.36
CA GLN A 515 58.98 20.45 -40.71
C GLN A 515 59.59 21.41 -41.76
N ASP A 516 59.32 22.71 -41.63
CA ASP A 516 59.88 23.76 -42.49
C ASP A 516 61.42 23.85 -42.34
N ALA A 517 61.92 23.81 -41.10
CA ALA A 517 63.36 23.85 -40.82
C ALA A 517 64.10 22.60 -41.33
N VAL A 518 63.50 21.41 -41.22
CA VAL A 518 64.04 20.16 -41.80
C VAL A 518 64.11 20.27 -43.32
N SER A 519 63.06 20.77 -43.96
CA SER A 519 63.04 20.99 -45.41
C SER A 519 64.15 21.96 -45.85
N THR A 520 64.33 23.05 -45.12
CA THR A 520 65.39 24.04 -45.40
C THR A 520 66.79 23.45 -45.22
N ALA A 521 67.03 22.66 -44.17
CA ALA A 521 68.30 21.99 -43.95
C ALA A 521 68.61 20.94 -45.04
N GLN A 522 67.60 20.20 -45.51
CA GLN A 522 67.73 19.27 -46.64
C GLN A 522 68.08 20.00 -47.94
N GLN A 523 67.43 21.13 -48.22
CA GLN A 523 67.73 21.97 -49.39
C GLN A 523 69.16 22.55 -49.33
N ALA A 524 69.58 23.04 -48.16
CA ALA A 524 70.94 23.54 -47.95
C ALA A 524 71.99 22.43 -48.14
N LYS A 525 71.69 21.20 -47.69
CA LYS A 525 72.55 20.03 -47.91
C LYS A 525 72.66 19.68 -49.40
N ALA A 526 71.55 19.60 -50.10
CA ALA A 526 71.54 19.34 -51.55
C ALA A 526 72.32 20.42 -52.33
N ALA A 527 72.20 21.70 -51.93
CA ALA A 527 72.95 22.79 -52.54
C ALA A 527 74.46 22.71 -52.26
N LEU A 528 74.87 22.22 -51.09
CA LEU A 528 76.28 21.95 -50.79
C LEU A 528 76.81 20.77 -51.62
N ASP A 529 76.04 19.68 -51.73
CA ASP A 529 76.42 18.52 -52.56
C ASP A 529 76.60 18.93 -54.03
N GLN A 530 75.73 19.80 -54.56
CA GLN A 530 75.88 20.39 -55.90
C GLN A 530 77.14 21.26 -56.03
N ALA A 531 77.43 22.10 -55.02
CA ALA A 531 78.64 22.94 -55.04
C ALA A 531 79.93 22.12 -54.96
N LEU A 532 79.93 21.01 -54.21
CA LEU A 532 81.05 20.06 -54.17
C LEU A 532 81.26 19.36 -55.52
N ALA A 533 80.17 18.95 -56.18
CA ALA A 533 80.24 18.36 -57.51
C ALA A 533 80.74 19.36 -58.57
N ASP A 534 80.29 20.62 -58.51
CA ASP A 534 80.79 21.69 -59.38
C ASP A 534 82.28 21.95 -59.14
N LEU A 535 82.73 22.05 -57.89
CA LEU A 535 84.14 22.24 -57.55
C LEU A 535 85.00 21.11 -58.11
N ALA A 536 84.61 19.84 -57.91
CA ALA A 536 85.32 18.70 -58.45
C ALA A 536 85.45 18.76 -59.98
N ASN A 537 84.38 19.17 -60.68
CA ASN A 537 84.39 19.33 -62.12
C ASN A 537 85.32 20.48 -62.57
N LYS A 538 85.27 21.65 -61.90
CA LYS A 538 86.13 22.80 -62.23
C LYS A 538 87.61 22.52 -61.95
N THR A 539 87.93 21.80 -60.87
CA THR A 539 89.31 21.38 -60.56
C THR A 539 89.84 20.41 -61.61
N LYS A 540 89.01 19.46 -62.08
CA LYS A 540 89.37 18.57 -63.19
C LYS A 540 89.69 19.38 -64.45
N ILE A 541 88.82 20.32 -64.84
CA ILE A 541 89.03 21.20 -66.00
C ILE A 541 90.35 22.00 -65.86
N GLN A 542 90.64 22.56 -64.68
CA GLN A 542 91.92 23.26 -64.44
C GLN A 542 93.13 22.36 -64.67
N SER A 543 93.10 21.11 -64.17
CA SER A 543 94.20 20.16 -64.35
C SER A 543 94.46 19.82 -65.82
N GLU A 544 93.39 19.63 -66.61
CA GLU A 544 93.47 19.38 -68.05
C GLU A 544 94.05 20.58 -68.81
N LYS A 545 93.65 21.81 -68.45
CA LYS A 545 94.20 23.03 -69.07
C LYS A 545 95.66 23.30 -68.69
N SER A 546 96.07 22.92 -67.48
CA SER A 546 97.48 23.02 -67.04
C SER A 546 98.37 22.11 -67.86
N ALA A 547 97.95 20.85 -68.04
CA ALA A 547 98.67 19.89 -68.88
C ALA A 547 98.80 20.35 -70.34
N LEU A 548 97.75 20.98 -70.89
CA LEU A 548 97.78 21.54 -72.24
C LEU A 548 98.80 22.67 -72.40
N HIS A 549 98.86 23.61 -71.44
CA HIS A 549 99.83 24.71 -71.45
C HIS A 549 101.29 24.20 -71.34
N GLU A 550 101.53 23.18 -70.52
CA GLU A 550 102.86 22.58 -70.35
C GLU A 550 103.32 21.83 -71.61
N ALA A 551 102.42 21.07 -72.25
CA ALA A 551 102.71 20.38 -73.50
C ALA A 551 103.11 21.36 -74.63
N LYS A 552 102.42 22.50 -74.75
CA LYS A 552 102.72 23.51 -75.78
C LYS A 552 104.03 24.26 -75.54
N ASN A 553 104.42 24.48 -74.28
CA ASN A 553 105.74 25.05 -73.94
C ASN A 553 106.89 24.10 -74.31
N LYS A 554 106.70 22.80 -74.09
CA LYS A 554 107.70 21.78 -74.45
C LYS A 554 107.94 21.71 -75.96
N GLU A 555 106.87 21.85 -76.74
CA GLU A 555 106.91 21.89 -78.21
C GLU A 555 107.68 23.12 -78.75
N LEU A 556 107.47 24.29 -78.14
CA LEU A 556 108.20 25.52 -78.48
C LEU A 556 109.71 25.42 -78.18
N ALA A 557 110.07 24.89 -77.01
CA ALA A 557 111.48 24.75 -76.59
C ALA A 557 112.27 23.81 -77.52
N ALA A 558 111.66 22.70 -77.95
CA ALA A 558 112.29 21.76 -78.88
C ALA A 558 112.59 22.40 -80.25
N ASN A 559 111.67 23.23 -80.78
CA ASN A 559 111.88 23.91 -82.06
C ASN A 559 113.00 24.98 -81.99
N GLN A 560 113.14 25.67 -80.85
CA GLN A 560 114.20 26.68 -80.65
C GLN A 560 115.60 26.07 -80.56
N GLN A 561 115.73 24.88 -79.97
CA GLN A 561 117.00 24.14 -79.97
C GLN A 561 117.41 23.72 -81.38
N ALA A 562 116.48 23.23 -82.20
CA ALA A 562 116.75 22.83 -83.58
C ALA A 562 117.19 24.02 -84.47
N HIS A 563 116.56 25.18 -84.33
CA HIS A 563 116.95 26.41 -85.04
C HIS A 563 118.40 26.83 -84.71
N THR A 564 118.77 26.80 -83.42
CA THR A 564 120.10 27.21 -82.95
C THR A 564 121.21 26.28 -83.46
N ALA A 565 120.94 24.96 -83.51
CA ALA A 565 121.88 23.99 -84.05
C ALA A 565 122.17 24.22 -85.55
N GLN A 566 121.12 24.44 -86.36
CA GLN A 566 121.28 24.68 -87.80
C GLN A 566 121.99 26.01 -88.13
N SER A 567 121.76 27.04 -87.31
CA SER A 567 122.47 28.33 -87.42
C SER A 567 123.98 28.20 -87.13
N GLY A 568 124.36 27.36 -86.16
CA GLY A 568 125.75 27.07 -85.84
C GLY A 568 126.50 26.36 -86.99
N ASP A 569 125.87 25.37 -87.60
CA ASP A 569 126.47 24.61 -88.71
C ASP A 569 126.57 25.44 -90.00
N PHE A 570 125.59 26.30 -90.30
CA PHE A 570 125.65 27.23 -91.42
C PHE A 570 126.89 28.14 -91.36
N ASN A 571 127.18 28.73 -90.20
CA ASN A 571 128.30 29.65 -90.03
C ASN A 571 129.66 28.92 -90.13
N LYS A 572 129.76 27.71 -89.57
CA LYS A 572 130.97 26.88 -89.61
C LYS A 572 131.39 26.52 -91.04
N TRP A 573 130.44 26.08 -91.87
CA TRP A 573 130.75 25.65 -93.25
C TRP A 573 131.02 26.84 -94.18
N LYS A 574 130.36 27.98 -93.95
CA LYS A 574 130.63 29.23 -94.66
C LYS A 574 132.08 29.69 -94.50
N GLN A 575 132.61 29.62 -93.27
CA GLN A 575 133.99 30.03 -92.98
C GLN A 575 135.01 29.10 -93.64
N ARG A 576 134.80 27.77 -93.58
CA ARG A 576 135.68 26.78 -94.23
C ARG A 576 135.73 26.91 -95.76
N ALA A 577 134.62 27.31 -96.39
CA ALA A 577 134.61 27.58 -97.83
C ALA A 577 135.51 28.78 -98.18
N ASN A 578 135.47 29.85 -97.39
CA ASN A 578 136.32 31.03 -97.59
C ASN A 578 137.81 30.73 -97.39
N ASP A 579 138.17 29.98 -96.34
CA ASP A 579 139.58 29.67 -96.06
C ASP A 579 140.22 28.83 -97.17
N ARG A 580 139.49 27.86 -97.72
CA ARG A 580 139.97 26.99 -98.82
C ARG A 580 140.14 27.74 -100.14
N SER A 581 139.32 28.76 -100.39
CA SER A 581 139.48 29.66 -101.53
C SER A 581 140.81 30.43 -101.47
N ASN A 582 141.16 30.96 -100.29
CA ASN A 582 142.41 31.71 -100.09
C ASN A 582 143.66 30.84 -100.24
N GLN A 583 143.65 29.61 -99.71
CA GLN A 583 144.77 28.67 -99.84
C GLN A 583 144.99 28.20 -101.29
N LEU A 584 143.91 28.03 -102.06
CA LEU A 584 143.99 27.67 -103.48
C LEU A 584 144.69 28.76 -104.33
N SER A 585 144.50 30.03 -103.98
CA SER A 585 145.14 31.18 -104.63
C SER A 585 146.67 31.19 -104.40
N GLN A 586 147.12 30.92 -103.18
CA GLN A 586 148.55 30.93 -102.82
C GLN A 586 149.33 29.79 -103.49
N ILE A 587 148.73 28.60 -103.61
CA ILE A 587 149.37 27.44 -104.26
C ILE A 587 149.53 27.67 -105.77
N LYS A 588 148.56 28.34 -106.42
CA LYS A 588 148.66 28.74 -107.85
C LYS A 588 149.85 29.67 -108.13
N GLU A 589 150.13 30.62 -107.24
CA GLU A 589 151.25 31.54 -107.38
C GLU A 589 152.61 30.83 -107.20
N SER A 590 152.69 29.85 -106.28
CA SER A 590 153.91 29.04 -106.07
C SER A 590 154.23 28.13 -107.25
N TYR A 591 153.20 27.54 -107.89
CA TYR A 591 153.33 26.74 -109.10
C TYR A 591 153.87 27.58 -110.28
N ARG A 592 153.41 28.83 -110.42
CA ARG A 592 153.87 29.75 -111.47
C ARG A 592 155.36 30.10 -111.35
N LYS A 593 155.83 30.42 -110.14
CA LYS A 593 157.24 30.78 -109.88
C LYS A 593 158.20 29.60 -110.06
N ALA A 594 157.79 28.39 -109.68
CA ALA A 594 158.61 27.19 -109.89
C ALA A 594 158.82 26.90 -111.39
N ASN A 595 157.81 27.18 -112.21
CA ASN A 595 157.86 26.98 -113.67
C ASN A 595 158.80 27.98 -114.38
N GLU A 596 158.85 29.24 -113.92
CA GLU A 596 159.76 30.26 -114.48
C GLU A 596 161.24 29.93 -114.21
N ALA A 597 161.57 29.47 -112.99
CA ALA A 597 162.93 29.11 -112.60
C ALA A 597 163.50 27.91 -113.39
N GLN A 598 162.65 26.95 -113.79
CA GLN A 598 163.05 25.82 -114.62
C GLN A 598 163.46 26.24 -116.05
N SER A 599 162.87 27.31 -116.59
CA SER A 599 163.11 27.73 -117.98
C SER A 599 164.47 28.40 -118.21
N GLN A 600 165.13 28.88 -117.16
CA GLN A 600 166.40 29.63 -117.25
C GLN A 600 167.66 28.79 -117.02
N ASN A 601 167.55 27.57 -116.47
CA ASN A 601 168.67 26.68 -116.15
C ASN A 601 168.35 25.24 -116.59
N GLN A 602 168.44 24.98 -117.90
CA GLN A 602 167.94 23.73 -118.49
C GLN A 602 168.76 22.46 -118.18
N ASP A 603 169.97 22.59 -117.62
CA ASP A 603 170.87 21.45 -117.41
C ASP A 603 170.95 20.96 -115.94
N ASP A 604 170.08 21.44 -115.04
CA ASP A 604 170.05 21.05 -113.61
C ASP A 604 168.73 20.34 -113.19
N ALA A 605 168.85 19.06 -112.81
CA ALA A 605 167.72 18.17 -112.52
C ALA A 605 166.90 18.54 -111.27
N SER A 606 167.37 19.48 -110.43
CA SER A 606 166.66 19.87 -109.19
C SER A 606 165.37 20.66 -109.45
N TYR A 607 165.24 21.34 -110.59
CA TYR A 607 164.11 22.22 -110.86
C TYR A 607 162.86 21.49 -111.38
N THR A 608 163.03 20.35 -112.07
CA THR A 608 161.91 19.56 -112.61
C THR A 608 161.08 18.87 -111.51
N ASP A 609 161.73 18.47 -110.42
CA ASP A 609 161.07 17.82 -109.27
C ASP A 609 160.21 18.81 -108.44
N ALA A 610 160.58 20.09 -108.43
CA ALA A 610 159.85 21.14 -107.72
C ALA A 610 158.49 21.49 -108.38
N VAL A 611 158.42 21.50 -109.71
CA VAL A 611 157.20 21.86 -110.47
C VAL A 611 156.12 20.77 -110.36
N ASN A 612 156.49 19.50 -110.45
CA ASN A 612 155.54 18.38 -110.37
C ASN A 612 154.87 18.28 -109.00
N LYS A 613 155.60 18.55 -107.91
CA LYS A 613 155.04 18.57 -106.55
C LYS A 613 154.04 19.72 -106.34
N ALA A 614 154.29 20.89 -106.94
CA ALA A 614 153.39 22.04 -106.85
C ALA A 614 152.07 21.86 -107.62
N LYS A 615 152.05 21.09 -108.73
CA LYS A 615 150.82 20.79 -109.50
C LYS A 615 149.83 19.91 -108.72
N LEU A 616 150.33 18.83 -108.12
CA LEU A 616 149.51 17.88 -107.34
C LEU A 616 148.86 18.56 -106.12
N ALA A 617 149.53 19.53 -105.51
CA ALA A 617 149.00 20.30 -104.40
C ALA A 617 147.81 21.20 -104.78
N MET A 618 147.79 21.73 -106.02
CA MET A 618 146.71 22.59 -106.51
C MET A 618 145.41 21.81 -106.77
N GLU A 619 145.50 20.67 -107.46
CA GLU A 619 144.32 19.87 -107.84
C GLU A 619 143.59 19.27 -106.62
N ALA A 620 144.33 18.92 -105.56
CA ALA A 620 143.75 18.43 -104.31
C ALA A 620 142.93 19.51 -103.57
N MET A 621 143.36 20.76 -103.64
CA MET A 621 142.74 21.86 -102.89
C MET A 621 141.45 22.39 -103.54
N GLU A 622 141.35 22.29 -104.88
CA GLU A 622 140.17 22.71 -105.64
C GLU A 622 138.94 21.84 -105.35
N LYS A 623 139.12 20.52 -105.23
CA LYS A 623 138.05 19.58 -104.81
C LYS A 623 137.53 19.87 -103.39
N SER A 624 138.41 20.32 -102.49
CA SER A 624 138.06 20.61 -101.09
C SER A 624 137.17 21.84 -100.94
N TYR A 625 137.31 22.84 -101.82
CA TYR A 625 136.49 24.06 -101.83
C TYR A 625 135.04 23.79 -102.27
N LEU A 626 134.85 23.04 -103.36
CA LEU A 626 133.52 22.71 -103.90
C LEU A 626 132.63 21.98 -102.88
N HIS A 627 133.21 21.09 -102.07
CA HIS A 627 132.48 20.37 -101.01
C HIS A 627 131.98 21.29 -99.88
N ALA A 628 132.78 22.28 -99.49
CA ALA A 628 132.40 23.22 -98.42
C ALA A 628 131.26 24.18 -98.84
N SER A 629 131.20 24.55 -100.13
CA SER A 629 130.14 25.42 -100.66
C SER A 629 128.76 24.77 -100.66
N SER A 630 128.67 23.50 -101.06
CA SER A 630 127.43 22.70 -101.08
C SER A 630 126.76 22.58 -99.70
N LEU A 631 127.52 22.29 -98.65
CA LEU A 631 126.99 22.11 -97.29
C LEU A 631 126.46 23.42 -96.69
N THR A 632 127.07 24.55 -97.06
CA THR A 632 126.62 25.88 -96.63
C THR A 632 125.21 26.21 -97.14
N ALA A 633 124.89 25.84 -98.39
CA ALA A 633 123.56 26.08 -98.96
C ALA A 633 122.46 25.25 -98.28
N LYS A 634 122.75 24.01 -97.86
CA LYS A 634 121.78 23.11 -97.21
C LYS A 634 121.35 23.60 -95.82
N HIS A 635 122.30 24.02 -94.98
CA HIS A 635 121.99 24.48 -93.62
C HIS A 635 121.22 25.81 -93.58
N LYS A 636 121.33 26.64 -94.64
CA LYS A 636 120.53 27.86 -94.76
C LYS A 636 119.03 27.58 -94.92
N ALA A 637 118.66 26.58 -95.72
CA ALA A 637 117.25 26.25 -95.98
C ALA A 637 116.52 25.67 -94.75
N GLU A 638 117.20 24.84 -93.94
CA GLU A 638 116.61 24.30 -92.70
C GLU A 638 116.48 25.36 -91.59
N MET A 639 117.39 26.33 -91.53
CA MET A 639 117.30 27.44 -90.58
C MET A 639 116.02 28.27 -90.79
N ASP A 640 115.71 28.65 -92.04
CA ASP A 640 114.55 29.48 -92.38
C ASP A 640 113.21 28.77 -92.05
N LYS A 641 113.17 27.44 -92.16
CA LYS A 641 111.99 26.62 -91.82
C LYS A 641 111.68 26.62 -90.32
N HIS A 642 112.70 26.46 -89.47
CA HIS A 642 112.50 26.48 -88.01
C HIS A 642 112.13 27.87 -87.47
N ALA A 643 112.58 28.94 -88.14
CA ALA A 643 112.21 30.32 -87.80
C ALA A 643 110.71 30.58 -88.01
N ALA A 644 110.13 30.10 -89.12
CA ALA A 644 108.69 30.24 -89.40
C ALA A 644 107.82 29.51 -88.36
N LEU A 645 108.20 28.29 -87.96
CA LEU A 645 107.44 27.48 -86.99
C LEU A 645 107.45 28.07 -85.57
N ASN A 646 108.49 28.83 -85.23
CA ASN A 646 108.66 29.45 -83.91
C ASN A 646 107.56 30.49 -83.61
N ASN A 647 107.16 31.28 -84.61
CA ASN A 647 106.12 32.31 -84.47
C ASN A 647 104.75 31.69 -84.19
N THR A 648 104.40 30.58 -84.84
CA THR A 648 103.12 29.89 -84.66
C THR A 648 103.00 29.26 -83.27
N LEU A 649 104.07 28.62 -82.77
CA LEU A 649 104.07 27.98 -81.45
C LEU A 649 104.04 29.01 -80.31
N GLN A 650 104.67 30.19 -80.46
CA GLN A 650 104.57 31.27 -79.48
C GLN A 650 103.13 31.78 -79.29
N GLN A 651 102.35 31.83 -80.37
CA GLN A 651 100.95 32.28 -80.30
C GLN A 651 100.06 31.21 -79.63
N ALA A 652 100.30 29.92 -79.89
CA ALA A 652 99.59 28.81 -79.26
C ALA A 652 99.84 28.72 -77.73
N VAL A 653 101.06 29.02 -77.26
CA VAL A 653 101.38 29.08 -75.83
C VAL A 653 100.64 30.21 -75.12
N LYS A 654 100.55 31.40 -75.73
CA LYS A 654 99.81 32.55 -75.15
C LYS A 654 98.32 32.26 -74.99
N GLU A 655 97.70 31.61 -75.96
CA GLU A 655 96.28 31.25 -75.89
C GLU A 655 96.02 30.18 -74.81
N ALA A 656 96.88 29.17 -74.70
CA ALA A 656 96.80 28.15 -73.65
C ALA A 656 96.97 28.75 -72.23
N ALA A 657 97.81 29.77 -72.07
CA ALA A 657 98.00 30.47 -70.80
C ALA A 657 96.75 31.25 -70.37
N LYS A 658 96.07 31.91 -71.32
CA LYS A 658 94.83 32.64 -71.07
C LYS A 658 93.70 31.72 -70.59
N ILE A 659 93.51 30.58 -71.28
CA ILE A 659 92.49 29.58 -70.94
C ILE A 659 92.75 28.97 -69.55
N LEU A 660 94.02 28.75 -69.17
CA LEU A 660 94.40 28.26 -67.85
C LEU A 660 94.07 29.27 -66.74
N GLU A 661 94.30 30.57 -66.96
CA GLU A 661 93.94 31.60 -65.98
C GLU A 661 92.43 31.75 -65.78
N GLU A 662 91.63 31.62 -66.84
CA GLU A 662 90.17 31.58 -66.72
C GLU A 662 89.69 30.34 -65.93
N ALA A 663 90.32 29.18 -66.13
CA ALA A 663 90.03 27.98 -65.37
C ALA A 663 90.39 28.13 -63.88
N LYS A 664 91.54 28.74 -63.54
CA LYS A 664 91.93 29.04 -62.14
C LYS A 664 90.93 29.96 -61.44
N LYS A 665 90.49 31.04 -62.10
CA LYS A 665 89.46 31.94 -61.56
C LYS A 665 88.14 31.22 -61.30
N SER A 666 87.74 30.30 -62.17
CA SER A 666 86.52 29.51 -61.99
C SER A 666 86.59 28.56 -60.79
N VAL A 667 87.77 27.98 -60.49
CA VAL A 667 87.98 27.15 -59.31
C VAL A 667 87.92 27.98 -58.03
N ILE A 668 88.54 29.16 -58.00
CA ILE A 668 88.47 30.09 -56.85
C ILE A 668 87.01 30.46 -56.54
N ALA A 669 86.22 30.81 -57.56
CA ALA A 669 84.80 31.13 -57.38
C ALA A 669 83.98 29.93 -56.86
N SER A 670 84.30 28.70 -57.31
CA SER A 670 83.62 27.49 -56.83
C SER A 670 84.00 27.13 -55.38
N VAL A 671 85.25 27.39 -54.96
CA VAL A 671 85.69 27.28 -53.56
C VAL A 671 84.95 28.26 -52.65
N GLU A 672 84.78 29.51 -53.07
CA GLU A 672 84.01 30.51 -52.32
C GLU A 672 82.52 30.14 -52.23
N ASN A 673 81.93 29.62 -53.32
CA ASN A 673 80.55 29.14 -53.33
C ASN A 673 80.36 27.94 -52.38
N LYS A 674 81.29 26.97 -52.38
CA LYS A 674 81.29 25.86 -51.42
C LYS A 674 81.29 26.38 -49.98
N ALA A 675 82.20 27.29 -49.62
CA ALA A 675 82.28 27.84 -48.26
C ALA A 675 80.97 28.53 -47.82
N LYS A 676 80.32 29.28 -48.72
CA LYS A 676 79.00 29.89 -48.45
C LYS A 676 77.90 28.83 -48.23
N ARG A 677 77.93 27.73 -48.99
CA ARG A 677 76.96 26.62 -48.82
C ARG A 677 77.21 25.81 -47.55
N GLU A 678 78.47 25.64 -47.12
CA GLU A 678 78.82 25.01 -45.84
C GLU A 678 78.27 25.83 -44.66
N GLU A 679 78.45 27.16 -44.67
CA GLU A 679 77.92 28.02 -43.61
C GLU A 679 76.38 28.05 -43.60
N SER A 680 75.75 28.08 -44.79
CA SER A 680 74.29 28.02 -44.91
C SER A 680 73.70 26.69 -44.39
N LEU A 681 74.38 25.56 -44.62
CA LEU A 681 74.00 24.26 -44.04
C LEU A 681 74.14 24.28 -42.52
N LYS A 682 75.25 24.80 -41.99
CA LYS A 682 75.49 24.90 -40.54
C LYS A 682 74.41 25.75 -39.85
N GLN A 683 74.04 26.88 -40.44
CA GLN A 683 72.96 27.74 -39.93
C GLN A 683 71.59 27.04 -39.99
N SER A 684 71.31 26.32 -41.08
CA SER A 684 70.04 25.58 -41.25
C SER A 684 69.95 24.40 -40.27
N GLN A 685 71.05 23.71 -39.99
CA GLN A 685 71.13 22.66 -38.97
C GLN A 685 70.95 23.21 -37.55
N ALA A 686 71.51 24.39 -37.25
CA ALA A 686 71.27 25.07 -35.98
C ALA A 686 69.79 25.47 -35.81
N ASN A 687 69.15 25.97 -36.87
CA ASN A 687 67.72 26.28 -36.88
C ASN A 687 66.85 25.03 -36.69
N GLN A 688 67.20 23.91 -37.32
CA GLN A 688 66.54 22.62 -37.12
C GLN A 688 66.69 22.12 -35.67
N ALA A 689 67.86 22.25 -35.05
CA ALA A 689 68.09 21.87 -33.66
C ALA A 689 67.27 22.75 -32.68
N SER A 690 67.21 24.06 -32.95
CA SER A 690 66.38 25.00 -32.19
C SER A 690 64.87 24.67 -32.32
N ALA A 691 64.39 24.43 -33.54
CA ALA A 691 63.00 24.03 -33.78
C ALA A 691 62.65 22.68 -33.12
N THR A 692 63.59 21.74 -33.11
CA THR A 692 63.45 20.44 -32.40
C THR A 692 63.29 20.66 -30.91
N THR A 693 64.17 21.46 -30.31
CA THR A 693 64.10 21.81 -28.89
C THR A 693 62.78 22.48 -28.55
N LYS A 694 62.30 23.40 -29.40
CA LYS A 694 61.02 24.09 -29.17
C LYS A 694 59.82 23.14 -29.25
N ARG A 695 59.80 22.22 -30.23
CA ARG A 695 58.77 21.17 -30.35
C ARG A 695 58.77 20.21 -29.16
N ASP A 696 59.94 19.82 -28.67
CA ASP A 696 60.04 18.94 -27.50
C ASP A 696 59.56 19.65 -26.22
N GLN A 697 59.90 20.94 -26.06
CA GLN A 697 59.38 21.76 -24.97
C GLN A 697 57.85 21.88 -25.01
N THR A 698 57.25 22.21 -26.17
CA THR A 698 55.79 22.33 -26.28
C THR A 698 55.08 20.99 -26.10
N LYS A 699 55.67 19.89 -26.57
CA LYS A 699 55.17 18.53 -26.35
C LYS A 699 55.17 18.14 -24.87
N ASN A 700 56.25 18.44 -24.15
CA ASN A 700 56.33 18.20 -22.71
C ASN A 700 55.33 19.08 -21.93
N ASN A 701 55.14 20.34 -22.34
CA ASN A 701 54.13 21.21 -21.74
C ASN A 701 52.70 20.67 -21.95
N LEU A 702 52.38 20.18 -23.15
CA LEU A 702 51.10 19.54 -23.43
C LEU A 702 50.88 18.33 -22.51
N LEU A 703 51.84 17.40 -22.47
CA LEU A 703 51.76 16.18 -21.67
C LEU A 703 51.60 16.47 -20.17
N ASN A 704 52.31 17.48 -19.66
CA ASN A 704 52.14 17.95 -18.28
C ASN A 704 50.74 18.53 -18.02
N SER A 705 50.23 19.37 -18.92
CA SER A 705 48.87 19.93 -18.79
C SER A 705 47.78 18.86 -18.92
N GLU A 706 47.94 17.84 -19.77
CA GLU A 706 47.02 16.70 -19.86
C GLU A 706 47.03 15.84 -18.60
N LYS A 707 48.21 15.62 -18.01
CA LYS A 707 48.33 14.94 -16.71
C LYS A 707 47.63 15.71 -15.59
N LEU A 708 47.83 17.03 -15.52
CA LEU A 708 47.14 17.90 -14.56
C LEU A 708 45.62 17.90 -14.77
N LEU A 709 45.17 17.85 -16.03
CA LEU A 709 43.74 17.75 -16.35
C LEU A 709 43.15 16.42 -15.87
N ALA A 710 43.86 15.31 -16.09
CA ALA A 710 43.44 14.00 -15.62
C ALA A 710 43.35 13.96 -14.09
N GLN A 711 44.34 14.52 -13.38
CA GLN A 711 44.32 14.64 -11.92
C GLN A 711 43.14 15.50 -11.43
N ALA A 712 42.91 16.67 -12.03
CA ALA A 712 41.79 17.54 -11.66
C ALA A 712 40.42 16.86 -11.91
N LYS A 713 40.29 16.08 -12.98
CA LYS A 713 39.09 15.26 -13.27
C LYS A 713 38.86 14.12 -12.27
N GLU A 714 39.90 13.59 -11.64
CA GLU A 714 39.75 12.64 -10.53
C GLU A 714 39.39 13.36 -9.23
N GLU A 715 40.03 14.49 -8.92
CA GLU A 715 39.77 15.30 -7.72
C GLU A 715 38.31 15.78 -7.63
N ILE A 716 37.68 16.14 -8.76
CA ILE A 716 36.29 16.63 -8.80
C ILE A 716 35.23 15.55 -8.53
N LYS A 717 35.54 14.26 -8.72
CA LYS A 717 34.54 13.18 -8.62
C LYS A 717 33.88 13.12 -7.25
N LYS A 718 34.68 13.27 -6.17
CA LYS A 718 34.18 13.19 -4.80
C LYS A 718 33.22 14.36 -4.48
N PRO A 719 33.62 15.65 -4.64
CA PRO A 719 32.69 16.77 -4.48
C PRO A 719 31.44 16.69 -5.38
N ALA A 720 31.57 16.20 -6.62
CA ALA A 720 30.43 16.02 -7.52
C ALA A 720 29.45 14.95 -7.00
N THR A 721 29.97 13.87 -6.42
CA THR A 721 29.15 12.81 -5.79
C THR A 721 28.45 13.35 -4.54
N GLU A 722 29.12 14.15 -3.71
CA GLU A 722 28.54 14.80 -2.54
C GLU A 722 27.38 15.74 -2.92
N VAL A 723 27.51 16.51 -4.02
CA VAL A 723 26.41 17.32 -4.56
C VAL A 723 25.24 16.44 -5.00
N SER A 724 25.49 15.37 -5.76
CA SER A 724 24.43 14.46 -6.22
C SER A 724 23.69 13.79 -5.06
N GLN A 725 24.40 13.39 -4.00
CA GLN A 725 23.82 12.86 -2.77
C GLN A 725 23.00 13.91 -2.01
N ALA A 726 23.49 15.15 -1.92
CA ALA A 726 22.75 16.25 -1.30
C ALA A 726 21.48 16.60 -2.09
N GLU A 727 21.52 16.58 -3.43
CA GLU A 727 20.34 16.76 -4.28
C GLU A 727 19.30 15.67 -4.06
N ALA A 728 19.72 14.40 -3.99
CA ALA A 728 18.85 13.28 -3.69
C ALA A 728 18.22 13.42 -2.29
N THR A 729 18.99 13.87 -1.30
CA THR A 729 18.52 14.12 0.07
C THR A 729 17.49 15.25 0.10
N VAL A 730 17.76 16.39 -0.55
CA VAL A 730 16.82 17.50 -0.67
C VAL A 730 15.52 17.05 -1.37
N LYS A 731 15.61 16.22 -2.41
CA LYS A 731 14.43 15.66 -3.09
C LYS A 731 13.61 14.78 -2.13
N SER A 732 14.27 13.91 -1.36
CA SER A 732 13.62 13.08 -0.33
C SER A 732 12.91 13.94 0.72
N SER A 733 13.59 14.96 1.26
CA SER A 733 13.03 15.84 2.28
C SER A 733 11.88 16.71 1.76
N LYS A 734 11.90 17.11 0.49
CA LYS A 734 10.75 17.75 -0.17
C LYS A 734 9.55 16.82 -0.25
N ASN A 735 9.75 15.57 -0.66
CA ASN A 735 8.69 14.56 -0.71
C ASN A 735 8.15 14.24 0.70
N TYR A 736 9.01 14.21 1.70
CA TYR A 736 8.61 14.00 3.09
C TYR A 736 7.76 15.17 3.62
N LEU A 737 8.13 16.41 3.31
CA LEU A 737 7.33 17.59 3.64
C LEU A 737 5.98 17.61 2.91
N SER A 738 5.96 17.27 1.61
CA SER A 738 4.71 17.22 0.84
C SER A 738 3.77 16.14 1.38
N LYS A 739 4.30 14.97 1.76
CA LYS A 739 3.52 13.93 2.46
C LYS A 739 2.80 14.49 3.68
N TRP A 740 3.49 15.15 4.61
CA TRP A 740 2.84 15.66 5.82
C TRP A 740 1.85 16.80 5.57
N LYS A 741 2.12 17.65 4.56
CA LYS A 741 1.15 18.66 4.12
C LYS A 741 -0.12 18.02 3.54
N ALA A 742 0.03 16.95 2.75
CA ALA A 742 -1.11 16.17 2.26
C ALA A 742 -1.88 15.55 3.42
N GLU A 743 -1.19 14.96 4.42
CA GLU A 743 -1.85 14.40 5.60
C GLU A 743 -2.64 15.43 6.42
N SER A 744 -2.26 16.70 6.40
CA SER A 744 -3.08 17.77 7.00
C SER A 744 -4.42 17.94 6.28
N ILE A 745 -4.45 17.83 4.95
CA ILE A 745 -5.69 17.85 4.15
C ILE A 745 -6.52 16.61 4.47
N ASN A 746 -5.87 15.44 4.55
CA ASN A 746 -6.54 14.19 4.91
C ASN A 746 -7.13 14.24 6.32
N PHE A 747 -6.46 14.88 7.29
CA PHE A 747 -7.02 15.07 8.62
C PHE A 747 -8.29 15.92 8.58
N THR A 748 -8.30 17.04 7.86
CA THR A 748 -9.52 17.84 7.65
C THR A 748 -10.62 16.99 7.01
N ARG A 749 -10.29 16.20 5.99
CA ARG A 749 -11.23 15.25 5.37
C ARG A 749 -11.85 14.30 6.41
N HIS A 750 -11.07 13.78 7.37
CA HIS A 750 -11.61 12.87 8.40
C HIS A 750 -12.56 13.60 9.36
N GLN A 751 -12.27 14.85 9.72
CA GLN A 751 -13.21 15.66 10.50
C GLN A 751 -14.54 15.85 9.74
N GLU A 752 -14.47 16.09 8.43
CA GLU A 752 -15.64 16.21 7.56
C GLU A 752 -16.36 14.87 7.31
N ILE A 753 -15.66 13.73 7.40
CA ILE A 753 -16.26 12.39 7.37
C ILE A 753 -17.00 12.11 8.67
N LEU A 754 -16.46 12.53 9.83
CA LEU A 754 -17.16 12.38 11.11
C LEU A 754 -18.46 13.18 11.13
N THR A 755 -18.45 14.41 10.60
CA THR A 755 -19.68 15.20 10.43
C THR A 755 -20.62 14.56 9.40
N LEU A 756 -20.10 14.00 8.29
CA LEU A 756 -20.91 13.25 7.33
C LEU A 756 -21.60 12.06 7.98
N ASN A 757 -20.88 11.23 8.74
CA ASN A 757 -21.44 10.05 9.41
C ASN A 757 -22.57 10.46 10.37
N SER A 758 -22.36 11.52 11.17
CA SER A 758 -23.41 12.05 12.06
C SER A 758 -24.64 12.51 11.28
N LEU A 759 -24.45 13.17 10.13
CA LEU A 759 -25.56 13.59 9.27
C LEU A 759 -26.24 12.39 8.58
N GLU A 760 -25.52 11.33 8.25
CA GLU A 760 -26.10 10.09 7.71
C GLU A 760 -26.94 9.35 8.76
N ASP A 761 -26.50 9.31 10.01
CA ASP A 761 -27.26 8.74 11.12
C ASP A 761 -28.55 9.54 11.39
N ASP A 762 -28.47 10.88 11.38
CA ASP A 762 -29.63 11.76 11.46
C ASP A 762 -30.59 11.57 10.27
N LEU A 763 -30.06 11.38 9.06
CA LEU A 763 -30.86 11.10 7.86
C LEU A 763 -31.58 9.76 7.97
N GLY A 764 -30.91 8.74 8.53
CA GLY A 764 -31.53 7.44 8.82
C GLY A 764 -32.70 7.57 9.80
N SER A 765 -32.54 8.38 10.85
CA SER A 765 -33.61 8.67 11.80
C SER A 765 -34.80 9.40 11.14
N LEU A 766 -34.53 10.31 10.21
CA LEU A 766 -35.57 10.97 9.42
C LEU A 766 -36.26 10.02 8.43
N ASP A 767 -35.54 9.05 7.87
CA ASP A 767 -36.09 8.01 7.00
C ASP A 767 -37.07 7.11 7.77
N GLU A 768 -36.72 6.72 9.00
CA GLU A 768 -37.63 5.98 9.89
C GLU A 768 -38.91 6.76 10.17
N LEU A 769 -38.81 8.05 10.52
CA LEU A 769 -39.97 8.92 10.74
C LEU A 769 -40.82 9.11 9.47
N LEU A 770 -40.18 9.15 8.30
CA LEU A 770 -40.85 9.22 7.01
C LEU A 770 -41.63 7.93 6.73
N GLU A 771 -41.03 6.76 6.96
CA GLU A 771 -41.69 5.46 6.85
C GLU A 771 -42.84 5.31 7.85
N GLU A 772 -42.68 5.76 9.10
CA GLU A 772 -43.78 5.83 10.06
C GLU A 772 -44.94 6.68 9.54
N SER A 773 -44.64 7.84 8.95
CA SER A 773 -45.67 8.74 8.39
C SER A 773 -46.36 8.13 7.16
N LYS A 774 -45.64 7.38 6.31
CA LYS A 774 -46.24 6.61 5.21
C LYS A 774 -47.16 5.50 5.74
N ASN A 775 -46.74 4.78 6.78
CA ASN A 775 -47.53 3.73 7.40
C ASN A 775 -48.81 4.29 8.05
N LEU A 776 -48.71 5.45 8.73
CA LEU A 776 -49.86 6.17 9.28
C LEU A 776 -50.83 6.60 8.18
N PHE A 777 -50.32 7.17 7.07
CA PHE A 777 -51.14 7.54 5.92
C PHE A 777 -51.85 6.32 5.31
N SER A 778 -51.14 5.22 5.09
CA SER A 778 -51.72 3.97 4.57
C SER A 778 -52.80 3.40 5.51
N SER A 779 -52.55 3.41 6.81
CA SER A 779 -53.51 2.95 7.82
C SER A 779 -54.76 3.85 7.88
N ALA A 780 -54.58 5.18 7.78
CA ALA A 780 -55.68 6.13 7.74
C ALA A 780 -56.51 5.98 6.45
N GLN A 781 -55.86 5.77 5.31
CA GLN A 781 -56.52 5.50 4.03
C GLN A 781 -57.37 4.22 4.12
N GLN A 782 -56.79 3.14 4.65
CA GLN A 782 -57.51 1.89 4.84
C GLN A 782 -58.70 2.05 5.81
N ALA A 783 -58.56 2.88 6.86
CA ALA A 783 -59.66 3.18 7.77
C ALA A 783 -60.81 3.95 7.09
N VAL A 784 -60.49 4.90 6.21
CA VAL A 784 -61.47 5.60 5.37
C VAL A 784 -62.15 4.62 4.41
N ASP A 785 -61.37 3.79 3.71
CA ASP A 785 -61.91 2.81 2.75
C ASP A 785 -62.85 1.81 3.45
N ASN A 786 -62.48 1.33 4.64
CA ASN A 786 -63.32 0.44 5.47
C ASN A 786 -64.59 1.15 5.95
N ALA A 787 -64.50 2.41 6.38
CA ALA A 787 -65.67 3.19 6.81
C ALA A 787 -66.63 3.46 5.63
N ALA A 788 -66.08 3.80 4.45
CA ALA A 788 -66.83 4.00 3.23
C ALA A 788 -67.50 2.70 2.75
N ALA A 789 -66.79 1.57 2.80
CA ALA A 789 -67.34 0.24 2.48
C ALA A 789 -68.45 -0.16 3.46
N THR A 790 -68.29 0.14 4.75
CA THR A 790 -69.33 -0.10 5.76
C THR A 790 -70.56 0.74 5.47
N LEU A 791 -70.38 2.03 5.14
CA LEU A 791 -71.47 2.93 4.80
C LEU A 791 -72.23 2.50 3.54
N SER A 792 -71.53 2.04 2.51
CA SER A 792 -72.14 1.56 1.26
C SER A 792 -72.86 0.22 1.41
N ALA A 793 -72.42 -0.64 2.35
CA ALA A 793 -73.06 -1.93 2.64
C ALA A 793 -74.30 -1.83 3.57
N LEU A 794 -74.45 -0.72 4.32
CA LEU A 794 -75.56 -0.53 5.26
C LEU A 794 -76.96 -0.62 4.63
N PRO A 795 -77.26 0.00 3.46
CA PRO A 795 -78.57 -0.11 2.82
C PRO A 795 -78.97 -1.56 2.51
N GLN A 796 -78.02 -2.37 2.03
CA GLN A 796 -78.25 -3.79 1.74
C GLN A 796 -78.51 -4.58 3.03
N LYS A 797 -77.68 -4.40 4.06
CA LYS A 797 -77.88 -5.06 5.36
C LYS A 797 -79.21 -4.68 6.02
N ILE A 798 -79.62 -3.41 5.94
CA ILE A 798 -80.93 -2.97 6.44
C ILE A 798 -82.06 -3.71 5.72
N SER A 799 -81.98 -3.82 4.39
CA SER A 799 -82.96 -4.57 3.58
C SER A 799 -83.02 -6.05 3.97
N GLU A 800 -81.88 -6.72 4.10
CA GLU A 800 -81.79 -8.13 4.52
C GLU A 800 -82.41 -8.35 5.90
N HIS A 801 -82.08 -7.50 6.88
CA HIS A 801 -82.65 -7.60 8.23
C HIS A 801 -84.16 -7.30 8.26
N GLN A 802 -84.65 -6.36 7.45
CA GLN A 802 -86.09 -6.11 7.28
C GLN A 802 -86.81 -7.33 6.70
N GLN A 803 -86.22 -8.01 5.70
CA GLN A 803 -86.77 -9.24 5.14
C GLN A 803 -86.82 -10.37 6.18
N VAL A 804 -85.75 -10.55 6.97
CA VAL A 804 -85.71 -11.55 8.04
C VAL A 804 -86.77 -11.28 9.11
N ILE A 805 -86.98 -10.02 9.49
CA ILE A 805 -88.05 -9.65 10.44
C ILE A 805 -89.42 -9.96 9.83
N ALA A 806 -89.68 -9.59 8.57
CA ALA A 806 -90.94 -9.89 7.90
C ALA A 806 -91.22 -11.40 7.84
N GLN A 807 -90.21 -12.21 7.52
CA GLN A 807 -90.30 -13.67 7.53
C GLN A 807 -90.63 -14.19 8.93
N LYS A 808 -89.92 -13.75 9.98
CA LYS A 808 -90.16 -14.17 11.36
C LYS A 808 -91.53 -13.73 11.90
N GLN A 809 -91.99 -12.53 11.55
CA GLN A 809 -93.32 -12.04 11.90
C GLN A 809 -94.42 -12.87 11.22
N SER A 810 -94.25 -13.24 9.94
CA SER A 810 -95.17 -14.13 9.23
C SER A 810 -95.22 -15.53 9.87
N PHE A 811 -94.09 -16.04 10.36
CA PHE A 811 -94.03 -17.29 11.11
C PHE A 811 -94.79 -17.19 12.44
N VAL A 812 -94.60 -16.11 13.22
CA VAL A 812 -95.37 -15.86 14.45
C VAL A 812 -96.87 -15.78 14.17
N GLN A 813 -97.29 -15.15 13.08
CA GLN A 813 -98.70 -15.06 12.69
C GLN A 813 -99.30 -16.43 12.33
N SER A 814 -98.54 -17.27 11.63
CA SER A 814 -98.92 -18.67 11.36
C SER A 814 -99.07 -19.47 12.66
N GLU A 815 -98.12 -19.34 13.59
CA GLU A 815 -98.14 -20.06 14.87
C GLU A 815 -99.24 -19.56 15.83
N ASN A 816 -99.53 -18.26 15.84
CA ASN A 816 -100.71 -17.70 16.53
C ASN A 816 -102.00 -18.31 16.00
N SER A 817 -102.15 -18.41 14.67
CA SER A 817 -103.36 -18.98 14.06
C SER A 817 -103.55 -20.45 14.44
N LYS A 818 -102.45 -21.22 14.52
CA LYS A 818 -102.47 -22.61 15.02
C LYS A 818 -102.81 -22.68 16.52
N LEU A 819 -102.29 -21.75 17.33
CA LEU A 819 -102.61 -21.67 18.75
C LEU A 819 -104.10 -21.35 18.99
N ASP A 820 -104.67 -20.43 18.20
CA ASP A 820 -106.10 -20.07 18.25
C ASP A 820 -106.99 -21.27 17.90
N GLN A 821 -106.60 -22.08 16.91
CA GLN A 821 -107.29 -23.33 16.57
C GLN A 821 -107.25 -24.35 17.72
N ILE A 822 -106.09 -24.52 18.38
CA ILE A 822 -105.95 -25.41 19.54
C ILE A 822 -106.77 -24.90 20.73
N SER A 823 -106.80 -23.57 20.96
CA SER A 823 -107.59 -22.91 22.00
C SER A 823 -109.10 -23.07 21.77
N LEU A 824 -109.57 -22.89 20.53
CA LEU A 824 -110.96 -23.09 20.15
C LEU A 824 -111.39 -24.55 20.37
N ALA A 825 -110.58 -25.50 19.92
CA ALA A 825 -110.83 -26.94 20.12
C ALA A 825 -110.85 -27.30 21.62
N LYS A 826 -109.98 -26.73 22.43
CA LYS A 826 -110.01 -26.88 23.90
C LYS A 826 -111.29 -26.30 24.49
N ASN A 827 -111.70 -25.10 24.11
CA ASN A 827 -112.91 -24.46 24.65
C ASN A 827 -114.18 -25.24 24.31
N GLN A 828 -114.25 -25.84 23.11
CA GLN A 828 -115.31 -26.77 22.74
C GLN A 828 -115.31 -28.02 23.63
N LYS A 829 -114.14 -28.60 23.94
CA LYS A 829 -114.01 -29.73 24.87
C LYS A 829 -114.43 -29.37 26.30
N VAL A 830 -114.07 -28.18 26.79
CA VAL A 830 -114.49 -27.69 28.12
C VAL A 830 -116.01 -27.53 28.18
N SER A 831 -116.62 -26.92 27.16
CA SER A 831 -118.07 -26.76 27.08
C SER A 831 -118.79 -28.11 27.04
N PHE A 832 -118.24 -29.08 26.31
CA PHE A 832 -118.76 -30.45 26.26
C PHE A 832 -118.65 -31.16 27.63
N ILE A 833 -117.51 -31.03 28.32
CA ILE A 833 -117.33 -31.57 29.68
C ILE A 833 -118.33 -30.94 30.66
N GLN A 834 -118.58 -29.63 30.59
CA GLN A 834 -119.56 -28.95 31.43
C GLN A 834 -121.00 -29.45 31.20
N GLN A 835 -121.36 -29.75 29.95
CA GLN A 835 -122.66 -30.37 29.65
C GLN A 835 -122.78 -31.76 30.26
N VAL A 836 -121.73 -32.59 30.14
CA VAL A 836 -121.70 -33.94 30.74
C VAL A 836 -121.69 -33.87 32.27
N ASP A 837 -121.01 -32.89 32.88
CA ASP A 837 -120.99 -32.65 34.34
C ASP A 837 -122.36 -32.18 34.85
N LEU A 838 -123.08 -31.35 34.09
CA LEU A 838 -124.44 -30.93 34.44
C LEU A 838 -125.40 -32.12 34.41
N ILE A 839 -125.28 -32.99 33.40
CA ILE A 839 -126.05 -34.24 33.29
C ILE A 839 -125.71 -35.17 34.45
N GLN A 840 -124.43 -35.30 34.82
CA GLN A 840 -123.97 -36.06 35.98
C GLN A 840 -124.58 -35.52 37.28
N LYS A 841 -124.55 -34.20 37.51
CA LYS A 841 -125.16 -33.57 38.70
C LYS A 841 -126.68 -33.72 38.77
N GLN A 842 -127.36 -33.64 37.63
CA GLN A 842 -128.79 -33.92 37.55
C GLN A 842 -129.06 -35.40 37.85
N ASN A 843 -128.23 -36.30 37.35
CA ASN A 843 -128.34 -37.72 37.64
C ASN A 843 -128.08 -38.02 39.13
N GLU A 844 -127.07 -37.40 39.74
CA GLU A 844 -126.77 -37.50 41.19
C GLU A 844 -127.90 -36.94 42.06
N SER A 845 -128.52 -35.83 41.64
CA SER A 845 -129.70 -35.24 42.29
C SER A 845 -130.90 -36.20 42.27
N GLN A 846 -131.18 -36.83 41.12
CA GLN A 846 -132.26 -37.82 41.00
C GLN A 846 -131.96 -39.12 41.74
N THR A 847 -130.70 -39.58 41.74
CA THR A 847 -130.27 -40.79 42.46
C THR A 847 -130.40 -40.61 43.98
N LYS A 848 -130.29 -39.38 44.50
CA LYS A 848 -130.53 -39.06 45.93
C LYS A 848 -132.02 -39.06 46.31
N LEU A 849 -132.90 -38.76 45.36
CA LEU A 849 -134.35 -38.71 45.57
C LEU A 849 -134.99 -40.10 45.48
N ASP A 850 -134.39 -41.04 44.74
CA ASP A 850 -134.86 -42.42 44.59
C ASP A 850 -133.71 -43.45 44.69
N PRO A 851 -133.33 -43.87 45.91
CA PRO A 851 -132.14 -44.69 46.13
C PRO A 851 -132.22 -46.14 45.61
N GLN A 852 -133.39 -46.62 45.16
CA GLN A 852 -133.58 -48.02 44.72
C GLN A 852 -133.55 -48.20 43.19
N ASN A 853 -133.28 -47.15 42.41
CA ASN A 853 -133.30 -47.18 40.95
C ASN A 853 -131.92 -47.56 40.35
N GLU A 854 -131.67 -48.85 40.15
CA GLU A 854 -130.37 -49.40 39.72
C GLU A 854 -129.87 -48.93 38.32
N PRO A 855 -130.72 -48.79 37.27
CA PRO A 855 -130.30 -48.23 35.98
C PRO A 855 -129.73 -46.81 36.08
N LEU A 856 -130.30 -45.99 36.96
CA LEU A 856 -129.88 -44.61 37.19
C LEU A 856 -128.45 -44.54 37.78
N ARG A 857 -128.16 -45.48 38.68
CA ARG A 857 -126.86 -45.62 39.36
C ARG A 857 -125.76 -46.10 38.41
N GLN A 858 -126.07 -47.03 37.50
CA GLN A 858 -125.14 -47.48 36.45
C GLN A 858 -124.84 -46.37 35.44
N ALA A 859 -125.84 -45.57 35.07
CA ALA A 859 -125.63 -44.39 34.23
C ALA A 859 -124.68 -43.38 34.91
N GLY A 860 -124.82 -43.17 36.23
CA GLY A 860 -123.93 -42.29 37.00
C GLY A 860 -122.48 -42.78 37.08
N ALA A 861 -122.26 -44.10 37.17
CA ALA A 861 -120.93 -44.69 37.15
C ALA A 861 -120.25 -44.56 35.77
N LYS A 862 -120.99 -44.76 34.67
CA LYS A 862 -120.47 -44.64 33.30
C LYS A 862 -120.24 -43.19 32.87
N LEU A 863 -121.08 -42.27 33.33
CA LEU A 863 -120.85 -40.83 33.15
C LEU A 863 -119.63 -40.35 33.96
N SER A 864 -119.39 -40.88 35.16
CA SER A 864 -118.18 -40.61 35.94
C SER A 864 -116.90 -41.13 35.26
N GLU A 865 -116.95 -42.34 34.69
CA GLU A 865 -115.83 -42.91 33.90
C GLU A 865 -115.56 -42.09 32.62
N SER A 866 -116.62 -41.62 31.96
CA SER A 866 -116.53 -40.73 30.78
C SER A 866 -115.95 -39.36 31.13
N LEU A 867 -116.36 -38.77 32.26
CA LEU A 867 -115.80 -37.52 32.79
C LEU A 867 -114.31 -37.66 33.12
N ALA A 868 -113.89 -38.80 33.70
CA ALA A 868 -112.48 -39.05 33.99
C ALA A 868 -111.62 -39.11 32.70
N LEU A 869 -112.11 -39.78 31.65
CA LEU A 869 -111.46 -39.82 30.34
C LEU A 869 -111.41 -38.45 29.65
N LEU A 870 -112.50 -37.70 29.68
CA LEU A 870 -112.57 -36.35 29.10
C LEU A 870 -111.68 -35.35 29.86
N HIS A 871 -111.60 -35.45 31.20
CA HIS A 871 -110.65 -34.66 31.99
C HIS A 871 -109.20 -34.99 31.65
N LYS A 872 -108.86 -36.26 31.39
CA LYS A 872 -107.51 -36.66 30.95
C LYS A 872 -107.18 -36.15 29.54
N ASP A 873 -108.14 -36.16 28.62
CA ASP A 873 -107.98 -35.58 27.28
C ASP A 873 -107.89 -34.04 27.32
N LEU A 874 -108.60 -33.40 28.25
CA LEU A 874 -108.45 -31.97 28.53
C LEU A 874 -107.05 -31.63 29.05
N GLN A 875 -106.49 -32.44 29.97
CA GLN A 875 -105.10 -32.28 30.44
C GLN A 875 -104.07 -32.43 29.30
N SER A 876 -104.30 -33.34 28.34
CA SER A 876 -103.47 -33.50 27.14
C SER A 876 -103.57 -32.29 26.19
N ALA A 877 -104.78 -31.75 26.01
CA ALA A 877 -104.99 -30.51 25.26
C ALA A 877 -104.34 -29.30 25.95
N ASP A 878 -104.36 -29.25 27.28
CA ASP A 878 -103.67 -28.23 28.09
C ASP A 878 -102.16 -28.30 27.92
N ALA A 879 -101.57 -29.50 27.98
CA ALA A 879 -100.14 -29.68 27.76
C ALA A 879 -99.71 -29.25 26.34
N LYS A 880 -100.52 -29.58 25.31
CA LYS A 880 -100.27 -29.13 23.93
C LYS A 880 -100.40 -27.61 23.77
N LEU A 881 -101.42 -27.01 24.39
CA LEU A 881 -101.60 -25.56 24.39
C LEU A 881 -100.41 -24.86 25.08
N LEU A 882 -99.95 -25.39 26.23
CA LEU A 882 -98.82 -24.85 26.98
C LEU A 882 -97.51 -24.95 26.19
N SER A 883 -97.23 -26.11 25.58
CA SER A 883 -96.05 -26.30 24.71
C SER A 883 -96.07 -25.31 23.54
N LYS A 884 -97.24 -25.11 22.93
CA LYS A 884 -97.39 -24.19 21.79
C LYS A 884 -97.30 -22.72 22.20
N GLN A 885 -97.79 -22.38 23.38
CA GLN A 885 -97.57 -21.07 24.00
C GLN A 885 -96.07 -20.82 24.24
N GLN A 886 -95.32 -21.81 24.71
CA GLN A 886 -93.87 -21.69 24.90
C GLN A 886 -93.12 -21.50 23.57
N GLU A 887 -93.45 -22.27 22.53
CA GLU A 887 -92.88 -22.10 21.18
C GLU A 887 -93.19 -20.71 20.61
N LEU A 888 -94.42 -20.22 20.80
CA LEU A 888 -94.83 -18.90 20.38
C LEU A 888 -94.08 -17.79 21.14
N VAL A 889 -93.85 -17.96 22.44
CA VAL A 889 -93.02 -17.03 23.23
C VAL A 889 -91.60 -16.98 22.67
N LEU A 890 -90.97 -18.13 22.40
CA LEU A 890 -89.64 -18.18 21.79
C LEU A 890 -89.60 -17.52 20.39
N ALA A 891 -90.63 -17.75 19.56
CA ALA A 891 -90.73 -17.13 18.24
C ALA A 891 -90.92 -15.60 18.33
N LYS A 892 -91.74 -15.12 19.28
CA LYS A 892 -91.89 -13.68 19.58
C LYS A 892 -90.59 -13.08 20.10
N THR A 893 -89.89 -13.76 21.00
CA THR A 893 -88.56 -13.34 21.48
C THR A 893 -87.56 -13.26 20.32
N ALA A 894 -87.59 -14.21 19.39
CA ALA A 894 -86.73 -14.20 18.19
C ALA A 894 -87.05 -13.08 17.18
N VAL A 895 -88.29 -12.57 17.16
CA VAL A 895 -88.67 -11.34 16.46
C VAL A 895 -88.11 -10.13 17.19
N THR A 896 -88.34 -10.01 18.50
CA THR A 896 -87.81 -8.88 19.29
C THR A 896 -86.28 -8.79 19.25
N SER A 897 -85.57 -9.92 19.22
CA SER A 897 -84.11 -9.93 19.07
C SER A 897 -83.67 -9.50 17.67
N ALA A 898 -84.43 -9.84 16.62
CA ALA A 898 -84.15 -9.42 15.26
C ALA A 898 -84.45 -7.91 15.06
N GLU A 899 -85.53 -7.41 15.68
CA GLU A 899 -85.87 -5.98 15.72
C GLU A 899 -84.81 -5.19 16.51
N ALA A 900 -84.30 -5.73 17.62
CA ALA A 900 -83.19 -5.14 18.36
C ALA A 900 -81.90 -5.07 17.52
N ALA A 901 -81.58 -6.13 16.77
CA ALA A 901 -80.43 -6.14 15.85
C ALA A 901 -80.60 -5.11 14.71
N LEU A 902 -81.81 -4.96 14.14
CA LEU A 902 -82.09 -3.92 13.15
C LEU A 902 -81.98 -2.52 13.77
N ALA A 903 -82.45 -2.33 15.00
CA ALA A 903 -82.31 -1.05 15.71
C ALA A 903 -80.83 -0.68 15.94
N GLU A 904 -79.97 -1.66 16.20
CA GLU A 904 -78.53 -1.47 16.31
C GLU A 904 -77.90 -1.04 14.96
N ILE A 905 -78.30 -1.68 13.85
CA ILE A 905 -77.86 -1.29 12.49
C ILE A 905 -78.39 0.10 12.11
N MET A 906 -79.61 0.46 12.51
CA MET A 906 -80.16 1.80 12.30
C MET A 906 -79.41 2.87 13.09
N LYS A 907 -78.96 2.57 14.32
CA LYS A 907 -78.03 3.46 15.06
C LYS A 907 -76.71 3.64 14.31
N MET A 908 -76.17 2.56 13.73
CA MET A 908 -74.97 2.64 12.89
C MET A 908 -75.19 3.51 11.64
N ARG A 909 -76.38 3.51 11.05
CA ARG A 909 -76.73 4.39 9.91
C ARG A 909 -76.65 5.87 10.26
N GLU A 910 -77.02 6.23 11.48
CA GLU A 910 -76.95 7.62 11.96
C GLU A 910 -75.52 8.03 12.33
N SER A 911 -74.70 7.11 12.86
CA SER A 911 -73.32 7.40 13.28
C SER A 911 -72.28 7.24 12.17
N ALA A 912 -72.49 6.36 11.18
CA ALA A 912 -71.50 6.03 10.16
C ALA A 912 -71.04 7.22 9.30
N PRO A 913 -71.90 8.18 8.89
CA PRO A 913 -71.44 9.38 8.19
C PRO A 913 -70.49 10.24 9.02
N LYS A 914 -70.75 10.39 10.33
CA LYS A 914 -69.87 11.13 11.26
C LYS A 914 -68.53 10.43 11.44
N VAL A 915 -68.56 9.09 11.57
CA VAL A 915 -67.32 8.29 11.65
C VAL A 915 -66.50 8.43 10.37
N LEU A 916 -67.13 8.42 9.19
CA LEU A 916 -66.44 8.64 7.92
C LEU A 916 -65.77 10.03 7.87
N GLU A 917 -66.49 11.09 8.24
CA GLU A 917 -65.97 12.46 8.30
C GLU A 917 -64.76 12.59 9.26
N GLU A 918 -64.82 11.95 10.43
CA GLU A 918 -63.69 11.89 11.38
C GLU A 918 -62.48 11.15 10.81
N LYS A 919 -62.69 10.06 10.05
CA LYS A 919 -61.60 9.31 9.40
C LYS A 919 -61.02 10.07 8.22
N GLU A 920 -61.83 10.77 7.43
CA GLU A 920 -61.37 11.64 6.33
C GLU A 920 -60.52 12.80 6.87
N LYS A 921 -60.92 13.41 8.00
CA LYS A 921 -60.10 14.41 8.68
C LYS A 921 -58.77 13.82 9.16
N SER A 922 -58.78 12.63 9.76
CA SER A 922 -57.56 11.93 10.20
C SER A 922 -56.64 11.60 9.02
N LEU A 923 -57.20 11.25 7.85
CA LEU A 923 -56.45 11.03 6.61
C LEU A 923 -55.81 12.31 6.10
N LEU A 924 -56.53 13.44 6.12
CA LEU A 924 -56.00 14.75 5.73
C LEU A 924 -54.85 15.17 6.65
N ASP A 925 -54.99 14.97 7.96
CA ASP A 925 -53.93 15.25 8.94
C ASP A 925 -52.69 14.37 8.68
N ALA A 926 -52.89 13.06 8.44
CA ALA A 926 -51.81 12.14 8.07
C ALA A 926 -51.13 12.51 6.75
N GLN A 927 -51.89 12.97 5.75
CA GLN A 927 -51.37 13.42 4.46
C GLN A 927 -50.51 14.70 4.61
N ASN A 928 -50.95 15.64 5.45
CA ASN A 928 -50.20 16.86 5.74
C ASN A 928 -48.90 16.53 6.48
N GLN A 929 -48.95 15.64 7.47
CA GLN A 929 -47.77 15.16 8.17
C GLN A 929 -46.78 14.48 7.22
N LEU A 930 -47.24 13.61 6.32
CA LEU A 930 -46.41 12.98 5.31
C LEU A 930 -45.70 14.01 4.42
N LYS A 931 -46.43 14.99 3.88
CA LYS A 931 -45.83 16.07 3.04
C LYS A 931 -44.75 16.86 3.77
N VAL A 932 -44.97 17.16 5.06
CA VAL A 932 -43.97 17.86 5.89
C VAL A 932 -42.72 16.99 6.03
N ARG A 933 -42.87 15.70 6.38
CA ARG A 933 -41.73 14.78 6.53
C ARG A 933 -40.98 14.54 5.23
N GLU A 934 -41.68 14.41 4.10
CA GLU A 934 -41.05 14.29 2.77
C GLU A 934 -40.19 15.51 2.42
N LYS A 935 -40.68 16.70 2.74
CA LYS A 935 -39.94 17.95 2.54
C LYS A 935 -38.72 18.02 3.46
N GLU A 936 -38.89 17.74 4.75
CA GLU A 936 -37.78 17.70 5.74
C GLU A 936 -36.69 16.71 5.30
N PHE A 937 -37.07 15.49 4.91
CA PHE A 937 -36.15 14.47 4.42
C PHE A 937 -35.40 14.93 3.17
N THR A 938 -36.11 15.50 2.18
CA THR A 938 -35.49 15.95 0.93
C THR A 938 -34.53 17.12 1.14
N GLU A 939 -34.89 18.08 1.99
CA GLU A 939 -34.03 19.21 2.34
C GLU A 939 -32.81 18.77 3.14
N PHE A 940 -32.97 17.83 4.07
CA PHE A 940 -31.88 17.29 4.87
C PHE A 940 -30.93 16.44 4.02
N LYS A 941 -31.46 15.58 3.14
CA LYS A 941 -30.66 14.78 2.19
C LYS A 941 -29.75 15.65 1.32
N LYS A 942 -30.20 16.82 0.86
CA LYS A 942 -29.34 17.77 0.13
C LYS A 942 -28.14 18.24 0.95
N LYS A 943 -28.29 18.41 2.27
CA LYS A 943 -27.17 18.75 3.16
C LYS A 943 -26.18 17.61 3.27
N VAL A 944 -26.66 16.37 3.37
CA VAL A 944 -25.81 15.16 3.36
C VAL A 944 -25.06 15.05 2.04
N ASP A 945 -25.73 15.22 0.90
CA ASP A 945 -25.12 15.16 -0.43
C ASP A 945 -24.05 16.26 -0.62
N LEU A 946 -24.31 17.49 -0.14
CA LEU A 946 -23.32 18.57 -0.17
C LEU A 946 -22.08 18.24 0.69
N GLN A 947 -22.31 17.71 1.89
CA GLN A 947 -21.23 17.30 2.79
C GLN A 947 -20.41 16.15 2.18
N LYS A 948 -21.08 15.17 1.54
CA LYS A 948 -20.43 14.09 0.83
C LYS A 948 -19.54 14.60 -0.30
N SER A 949 -20.04 15.51 -1.14
CA SER A 949 -19.25 16.15 -2.20
C SER A 949 -18.03 16.89 -1.65
N LYS A 950 -18.15 17.55 -0.50
CA LYS A 950 -17.02 18.19 0.20
C LYS A 950 -15.95 17.17 0.62
N THR A 951 -16.35 16.02 1.17
CA THR A 951 -15.39 14.95 1.55
C THR A 951 -14.69 14.34 0.35
N GLU A 952 -15.38 14.18 -0.79
CA GLU A 952 -14.82 13.68 -2.04
C GLU A 952 -13.83 14.68 -2.67
N SER A 953 -14.16 15.98 -2.65
CA SER A 953 -13.26 17.04 -3.09
C SER A 953 -11.96 17.07 -2.27
N LEU A 954 -12.06 16.93 -0.94
CA LEU A 954 -10.88 16.86 -0.07
C LEU A 954 -10.05 15.59 -0.32
N LEU A 955 -10.68 14.46 -0.67
CA LEU A 955 -9.95 13.26 -1.07
C LEU A 955 -9.13 13.50 -2.34
N GLN A 956 -9.72 14.15 -3.34
CA GLN A 956 -9.01 14.47 -4.58
C GLN A 956 -7.82 15.41 -4.31
N GLN A 957 -8.01 16.47 -3.50
CA GLN A 957 -6.94 17.38 -3.10
C GLN A 957 -5.82 16.66 -2.35
N TYR A 958 -6.17 15.71 -1.48
CA TYR A 958 -5.18 14.88 -0.78
C TYR A 958 -4.36 14.02 -1.76
N LEU A 959 -5.01 13.32 -2.68
CA LEU A 959 -4.34 12.48 -3.68
C LEU A 959 -3.42 13.28 -4.61
N GLU A 960 -3.82 14.50 -4.97
CA GLU A 960 -3.00 15.42 -5.79
C GLU A 960 -1.80 15.98 -5.01
N ALA A 961 -1.91 16.14 -3.69
CA ALA A 961 -0.85 16.66 -2.82
C ALA A 961 0.20 15.61 -2.42
N LEU A 962 -0.12 14.31 -2.55
CA LEU A 962 0.81 13.24 -2.25
C LEU A 962 2.05 13.27 -3.19
N PRO A 963 3.25 12.98 -2.67
CA PRO A 963 4.43 12.85 -3.51
C PRO A 963 4.23 11.71 -4.53
N LYS A 964 4.55 11.98 -5.80
CA LYS A 964 4.46 11.02 -6.91
C LYS A 964 5.47 9.90 -6.81
#